data_AF-A0A109W240-F1
#
_entry.id   AF-A0A109W240-F1
#
_cell.length_a   1.000
_cell.length_b   1.000
_cell.length_c   1.000
_cell.angle_alpha   90.00
_cell.angle_beta   90.00
_cell.angle_gamma   90.00
#
_symmetry.space_group_name_H-M   'P 1'
#
loop_
_entity.id
_entity.type
_entity.pdbx_description
1 polymer ?
#
loop_
_entity_poly.entity_id
_entity_poly.type
_entity_poly.pdbx_seq_one_letter_code
_entity_poly.pdbx_strand_id
1 'polypeptide(L)'
;MSASRLLGLVAAVPLLVVGLAPASTATAADPAEAKAPTQLLQLTTAAGDGTAVAEAGLDEAARTSQPSAAPSDAPAATSGGSGVAPGRTTLLAASTAPVDPEKDATLLTKPIAVDDFLIAGFSWKGSAELPTGTQIYLRVREDGVWSSWYLNQASDAGRDDGTGLQGTDEFVTGGADAVQASIISPSGELPADLNLAMVPGQPTGQEQVDASELETVDAEPTEVVTDDAGASPSALGPLAEQTDDPTASPSQPEPSAPPSQPAPSAPGSTGGGSAVSPAAATLLAATTTANSLPVPVTTRSEWGANESYMTWTREYYEADHVVVHHTAGTNNYTAAQSASIVNGIYYYHAVTLGWGDIGYNFLVSKYGQVFEGRSGSLASAPGKMVAGGHALGVNNGTMGVSMMGDFTATSPSSAQVDAVGKMAGWFLGRQGVTNAYGSSSFVVGYPSSMIKYPKGSTQSFTYIFAHRDVNYTTCPGDVGYSRLSQIRAIAQQVMGASATTWKLSGSTWYLYSANGTRLTGWQLVKGTWYYLGGSGAMRTGWQQVNGTWYYLGGSGGMRTGWQQVDGTWYYLGRSGAMATGWQQVDGTWYYLGRSGAMATGWQQVDGAWYYLGRSGAMATGWQQVDGAWYYLGRSGAMATGWQQVNGTWYYLGRSGAMATGWLKAGSTWFYMGGSGGMRTGWQQVDGAWYYLDDSGVMRTGWQQVDGAWYYLGRSGAMATGWLKAGSTWFYMDRSGAMRTGWQQVDGTWYYLDDSGAMVTGRRVIDGRASSFGSNGAWLGYATSAAGATSTRLAPIMGAPSGTRTQVVNAMVASYQRSGATFPSRRLAAGGTGTLRSFATVVYDEAVAEGVRPEVLFAQMMKETGWLRFGGDVRISQYNFGGLGATGGGVSGASFADVRTGVRAQVQHLRAYADPSASTSTLHRPLVDPRFAYVTKGSARYVEHLGIHENPAGAGWASAVGYGASVRSLMTQIFG
;
A
#
# COMPACT_ATOMS: atom_id res chain seq x y z
N MET A 1 -31.34 -10.81 68.54
CA MET A 1 -29.85 -10.85 68.53
C MET A 1 -29.39 -10.17 67.24
N SER A 2 -28.38 -9.30 67.38
CA SER A 2 -27.82 -8.25 66.49
C SER A 2 -27.65 -8.53 64.99
N ALA A 3 -27.61 -7.57 64.05
CA ALA A 3 -27.93 -6.13 64.00
C ALA A 3 -27.71 -5.58 62.55
N SER A 4 -28.56 -4.61 62.15
CA SER A 4 -28.29 -3.45 61.25
C SER A 4 -27.97 -3.68 59.75
N ARG A 5 -28.53 -2.97 58.74
CA ARG A 5 -29.17 -1.63 58.66
C ARG A 5 -29.98 -1.48 57.34
N LEU A 6 -31.21 -0.94 57.49
CA LEU A 6 -32.04 0.01 56.70
C LEU A 6 -31.77 0.26 55.20
N LEU A 7 -32.72 0.65 54.34
CA LEU A 7 -34.20 0.60 54.19
C LEU A 7 -34.49 1.50 52.95
N GLY A 8 -35.42 1.14 52.07
CA GLY A 8 -35.96 2.08 51.07
C GLY A 8 -36.56 1.41 49.84
N LEU A 9 -37.88 1.23 49.83
CA LEU A 9 -38.68 0.62 48.78
C LEU A 9 -39.69 1.66 48.24
N VAL A 10 -39.72 1.81 46.90
CA VAL A 10 -40.89 1.93 45.99
C VAL A 10 -41.93 3.05 46.16
N ALA A 11 -42.17 3.80 45.06
CA ALA A 11 -43.45 3.86 44.32
C ALA A 11 -43.35 4.69 43.02
N ALA A 12 -44.25 4.39 42.07
CA ALA A 12 -44.16 4.58 40.60
C ALA A 12 -44.95 5.80 40.02
N VAL A 13 -45.12 5.78 38.67
CA VAL A 13 -46.16 6.39 37.78
C VAL A 13 -45.66 7.61 36.92
N PRO A 14 -46.10 7.85 35.66
CA PRO A 14 -46.11 7.06 34.41
C PRO A 14 -45.62 7.86 33.15
N LEU A 15 -45.64 7.24 31.96
CA LEU A 15 -45.45 7.86 30.63
C LEU A 15 -46.66 8.70 30.17
N LEU A 16 -46.44 9.87 29.53
CA LEU A 16 -47.22 10.31 28.35
C LEU A 16 -46.49 11.42 27.54
N VAL A 17 -46.67 11.34 26.22
CA VAL A 17 -46.00 12.05 25.11
C VAL A 17 -46.58 13.44 24.86
N VAL A 18 -45.73 14.44 24.53
CA VAL A 18 -46.07 15.60 23.68
C VAL A 18 -44.87 15.92 22.79
N GLY A 19 -45.12 16.04 21.49
CA GLY A 19 -44.12 16.15 20.44
C GLY A 19 -43.40 17.49 20.35
N LEU A 20 -42.20 17.42 19.77
CA LEU A 20 -41.47 18.53 19.21
C LEU A 20 -40.85 18.06 17.89
N ALA A 21 -41.21 18.74 16.81
CA ALA A 21 -40.53 18.64 15.53
C ALA A 21 -39.04 18.94 15.72
N PRO A 22 -38.10 18.16 15.14
CA PRO A 22 -36.72 18.57 15.11
C PRO A 22 -36.59 19.68 14.07
N ALA A 23 -36.15 20.85 14.56
CA ALA A 23 -35.52 21.87 13.75
C ALA A 23 -34.42 21.24 12.89
N SER A 24 -34.37 21.63 11.62
CA SER A 24 -33.33 21.28 10.67
C SER A 24 -31.96 21.62 11.24
N THR A 25 -31.29 20.63 11.82
CA THR A 25 -29.87 20.69 12.12
C THR A 25 -29.14 20.61 10.79
N ALA A 26 -28.41 21.68 10.46
CA ALA A 26 -27.40 21.67 9.41
C ALA A 26 -26.54 20.41 9.59
N THR A 27 -26.60 19.54 8.59
CA THR A 27 -25.86 18.29 8.53
C THR A 27 -24.37 18.57 8.65
N ALA A 28 -23.74 17.76 9.48
CA ALA A 28 -22.31 17.75 9.73
C ALA A 28 -21.53 17.58 8.42
N ALA A 29 -20.32 18.14 8.39
CA ALA A 29 -19.34 17.89 7.33
C ALA A 29 -19.14 16.39 7.10
N ASP A 30 -19.12 15.98 5.83
CA ASP A 30 -18.80 14.61 5.41
C ASP A 30 -17.48 14.14 6.05
N PRO A 31 -17.39 12.89 6.53
CA PRO A 31 -16.10 12.28 6.82
C PRO A 31 -15.24 12.33 5.55
N ALA A 32 -13.92 12.55 5.70
CA ALA A 32 -13.00 12.55 4.57
C ALA A 32 -13.27 11.32 3.68
N GLU A 33 -13.68 11.56 2.43
CA GLU A 33 -14.12 10.54 1.48
C GLU A 33 -13.07 9.42 1.42
N ALA A 34 -13.50 8.18 1.62
CA ALA A 34 -12.60 7.05 1.75
C ALA A 34 -11.88 6.81 0.42
N LYS A 35 -10.59 6.51 0.51
CA LYS A 35 -9.81 6.06 -0.65
C LYS A 35 -10.25 4.67 -1.07
N ALA A 36 -10.63 4.51 -2.33
CA ALA A 36 -11.12 3.25 -2.89
C ALA A 36 -10.54 3.00 -4.30
N PRO A 37 -10.46 1.75 -4.76
CA PRO A 37 -10.11 1.47 -6.15
C PRO A 37 -11.25 1.87 -7.10
N THR A 38 -10.88 2.23 -8.33
CA THR A 38 -11.81 2.34 -9.46
C THR A 38 -12.28 0.94 -9.84
N GLN A 39 -13.58 0.74 -9.83
CA GLN A 39 -14.21 -0.53 -10.21
C GLN A 39 -14.33 -0.61 -11.74
N LEU A 40 -13.82 -1.68 -12.34
CA LEU A 40 -13.92 -1.97 -13.76
C LEU A 40 -14.87 -3.16 -13.98
N LEU A 41 -15.95 -2.92 -14.71
CA LEU A 41 -16.87 -3.96 -15.14
C LEU A 41 -16.61 -4.30 -16.62
N GLN A 42 -16.10 -5.50 -16.87
CA GLN A 42 -15.81 -5.96 -18.24
C GLN A 42 -17.10 -6.37 -18.94
N LEU A 43 -17.42 -5.67 -20.03
CA LEU A 43 -18.63 -5.89 -20.82
C LEU A 43 -18.39 -6.74 -22.07
N THR A 44 -17.20 -6.63 -22.65
CA THR A 44 -16.78 -7.52 -23.75
C THR A 44 -15.39 -8.09 -23.53
N THR A 45 -15.14 -9.26 -24.13
CA THR A 45 -13.84 -9.91 -24.14
C THR A 45 -12.89 -9.25 -25.14
N ALA A 46 -11.64 -9.72 -25.18
CA ALA A 46 -10.66 -9.29 -26.17
C ALA A 46 -11.05 -9.62 -27.62
N ALA A 47 -12.01 -10.53 -27.83
CA ALA A 47 -12.55 -10.86 -29.15
C ALA A 47 -13.77 -9.99 -29.53
N GLY A 48 -14.29 -9.17 -28.61
CA GLY A 48 -15.52 -8.39 -28.79
C GLY A 48 -16.79 -9.14 -28.36
N ASP A 49 -16.69 -10.38 -27.87
CA ASP A 49 -17.85 -11.14 -27.38
C ASP A 49 -18.38 -10.58 -26.05
N GLY A 50 -19.70 -10.59 -25.84
CA GLY A 50 -20.33 -10.19 -24.59
C GLY A 50 -19.91 -11.06 -23.39
N THR A 51 -19.77 -10.45 -22.21
CA THR A 51 -19.54 -11.19 -20.96
C THR A 51 -20.85 -11.62 -20.32
N ALA A 52 -20.80 -12.64 -19.43
CA ALA A 52 -21.99 -13.12 -18.74
C ALA A 52 -22.72 -12.02 -17.94
N VAL A 53 -21.99 -11.04 -17.40
CA VAL A 53 -22.57 -9.90 -16.69
C VAL A 53 -23.23 -8.89 -17.64
N ALA A 54 -22.66 -8.70 -18.84
CA ALA A 54 -23.22 -7.83 -19.87
C ALA A 54 -24.46 -8.40 -20.57
N GLU A 55 -24.72 -9.70 -20.42
CA GLU A 55 -25.90 -10.38 -20.99
C GLU A 55 -26.94 -10.75 -19.93
N ALA A 56 -26.65 -10.46 -18.65
CA ALA A 56 -27.47 -10.88 -17.52
C ALA A 56 -28.86 -10.22 -17.50
N GLY A 57 -29.00 -9.02 -18.08
CA GLY A 57 -30.26 -8.27 -18.16
C GLY A 57 -31.09 -8.59 -19.40
N LEU A 58 -30.54 -9.27 -20.41
CA LEU A 58 -31.27 -9.64 -21.63
C LEU A 58 -32.34 -10.70 -21.34
N ASP A 59 -33.47 -10.62 -22.04
CA ASP A 59 -34.48 -11.69 -22.03
C ASP A 59 -33.92 -13.02 -22.57
N GLU A 60 -34.44 -14.15 -22.10
CA GLU A 60 -33.99 -15.50 -22.47
C GLU A 60 -33.99 -15.73 -24.01
N ALA A 61 -34.93 -15.10 -24.73
CA ALA A 61 -35.00 -15.16 -26.18
C ALA A 61 -33.87 -14.38 -26.87
N ALA A 62 -33.46 -13.23 -26.32
CA ALA A 62 -32.39 -12.38 -26.84
C ALA A 62 -31.00 -12.99 -26.63
N ARG A 63 -30.80 -13.79 -25.57
CA ARG A 63 -29.54 -14.55 -25.34
C ARG A 63 -29.27 -15.62 -26.40
N THR A 64 -30.30 -16.12 -27.10
CA THR A 64 -30.17 -17.22 -28.08
C THR A 64 -30.00 -16.75 -29.53
N SER A 65 -30.12 -15.46 -29.81
CA SER A 65 -30.05 -14.89 -31.16
C SER A 65 -28.68 -14.33 -31.57
N GLN A 66 -27.64 -14.43 -30.74
CA GLN A 66 -26.30 -14.01 -31.15
C GLN A 66 -25.74 -14.95 -32.26
N PRO A 67 -25.23 -14.42 -33.38
CA PRO A 67 -24.75 -15.25 -34.48
C PRO A 67 -23.44 -15.94 -34.12
N SER A 68 -23.43 -17.28 -34.17
CA SER A 68 -22.21 -18.06 -34.30
C SER A 68 -21.49 -17.68 -35.60
N ALA A 69 -20.21 -17.31 -35.48
CA ALA A 69 -19.31 -16.94 -36.57
C ALA A 69 -19.48 -17.78 -37.86
N ALA A 70 -19.70 -17.11 -38.99
CA ALA A 70 -19.60 -17.68 -40.33
C ALA A 70 -18.58 -16.85 -41.16
N PRO A 71 -17.80 -17.49 -42.04
CA PRO A 71 -16.65 -16.86 -42.67
C PRO A 71 -17.03 -15.87 -43.78
N SER A 72 -16.25 -14.80 -43.86
CA SER A 72 -16.31 -13.72 -44.84
C SER A 72 -15.89 -14.17 -46.24
N ASP A 73 -16.73 -13.94 -47.25
CA ASP A 73 -16.33 -13.95 -48.67
C ASP A 73 -17.02 -12.81 -49.46
N ALA A 74 -16.22 -11.79 -49.79
CA ALA A 74 -16.20 -10.92 -51.00
C ALA A 74 -17.40 -9.99 -51.36
N PRO A 75 -17.22 -8.97 -52.26
CA PRO A 75 -16.01 -8.38 -52.83
C PRO A 75 -15.90 -6.84 -52.70
N ALA A 76 -14.70 -6.32 -52.95
CA ALA A 76 -14.40 -4.91 -53.11
C ALA A 76 -15.10 -4.27 -54.32
N ALA A 77 -15.67 -3.07 -54.13
CA ALA A 77 -16.06 -2.17 -55.20
C ALA A 77 -15.21 -0.89 -55.15
N THR A 78 -14.61 -0.55 -56.28
CA THR A 78 -13.88 0.69 -56.53
C THR A 78 -14.84 1.75 -57.08
N SER A 79 -14.68 3.01 -56.69
CA SER A 79 -14.78 4.17 -57.61
C SER A 79 -14.39 5.46 -56.89
N GLY A 80 -13.62 6.30 -57.61
CA GLY A 80 -13.28 7.64 -57.20
C GLY A 80 -14.39 8.64 -57.53
N GLY A 81 -14.48 9.70 -56.72
CA GLY A 81 -15.31 10.86 -56.96
C GLY A 81 -14.96 11.95 -55.96
N SER A 82 -14.47 13.09 -56.45
CA SER A 82 -14.29 14.31 -55.68
C SER A 82 -15.68 14.84 -55.28
N GLY A 83 -15.98 14.86 -53.99
CA GLY A 83 -17.27 15.31 -53.47
C GLY A 83 -17.33 15.13 -51.96
N VAL A 84 -17.75 16.19 -51.27
CA VAL A 84 -17.96 16.28 -49.83
C VAL A 84 -18.57 15.00 -49.27
N ALA A 85 -17.89 14.34 -48.32
CA ALA A 85 -18.44 13.20 -47.61
C ALA A 85 -19.72 13.62 -46.86
N PRO A 86 -20.81 12.83 -46.94
CA PRO A 86 -22.03 13.15 -46.19
C PRO A 86 -21.72 13.12 -44.69
N GLY A 87 -22.07 14.20 -44.00
CA GLY A 87 -21.86 14.35 -42.56
C GLY A 87 -22.62 13.30 -41.77
N ARG A 88 -22.10 12.97 -40.58
CA ARG A 88 -22.65 12.01 -39.60
C ARG A 88 -24.13 12.27 -39.23
N THR A 89 -24.67 13.43 -39.58
CA THR A 89 -26.10 13.77 -39.48
C THR A 89 -27.01 12.78 -40.22
N THR A 90 -26.55 12.08 -41.27
CA THR A 90 -27.38 11.08 -41.97
C THR A 90 -27.33 9.67 -41.36
N LEU A 91 -26.52 9.41 -40.33
CA LEU A 91 -26.50 8.14 -39.59
C LEU A 91 -27.23 8.22 -38.24
N LEU A 92 -27.40 9.41 -37.67
CA LEU A 92 -28.30 9.64 -36.52
C LEU A 92 -29.77 9.79 -36.95
N ALA A 93 -30.03 10.17 -38.21
CA ALA A 93 -31.38 10.36 -38.76
C ALA A 93 -32.00 9.08 -39.37
N ALA A 94 -31.58 7.90 -38.93
CA ALA A 94 -32.09 6.61 -39.43
C ALA A 94 -32.75 5.76 -38.32
N SER A 95 -33.61 6.37 -37.51
CA SER A 95 -34.75 5.70 -36.88
C SER A 95 -35.68 6.78 -36.32
N THR A 96 -36.88 6.92 -36.89
CA THR A 96 -37.96 7.74 -36.35
C THR A 96 -38.71 7.04 -35.21
N ALA A 97 -38.17 5.94 -34.68
CA ALA A 97 -38.69 5.27 -33.49
C ALA A 97 -37.79 5.61 -32.29
N PRO A 98 -38.37 6.00 -31.14
CA PRO A 98 -37.59 6.22 -29.92
C PRO A 98 -36.87 4.93 -29.54
N VAL A 99 -35.55 5.02 -29.38
CA VAL A 99 -34.71 3.92 -28.90
C VAL A 99 -35.11 3.58 -27.46
N ASP A 100 -35.31 2.29 -27.18
CA ASP A 100 -35.54 1.76 -25.84
C ASP A 100 -34.30 0.97 -25.40
N PRO A 101 -33.42 1.54 -24.54
CA PRO A 101 -32.19 0.90 -24.09
C PRO A 101 -32.37 -0.45 -23.40
N GLU A 102 -33.55 -0.80 -22.92
CA GLU A 102 -33.79 -2.13 -22.36
C GLU A 102 -34.25 -3.13 -23.40
N LYS A 103 -35.07 -2.71 -24.38
CA LYS A 103 -35.60 -3.61 -25.41
C LYS A 103 -34.70 -3.79 -26.63
N ASP A 104 -33.97 -2.75 -27.00
CA ASP A 104 -33.16 -2.72 -28.23
C ASP A 104 -31.70 -3.15 -27.99
N ALA A 105 -31.37 -3.53 -26.74
CA ALA A 105 -30.02 -3.87 -26.31
C ALA A 105 -29.44 -5.11 -27.01
N THR A 106 -28.22 -4.97 -27.52
CA THR A 106 -27.34 -6.10 -27.86
C THR A 106 -26.64 -6.66 -26.62
N LEU A 107 -26.27 -5.78 -25.67
CA LEU A 107 -25.83 -6.12 -24.32
C LEU A 107 -26.63 -5.30 -23.32
N LEU A 108 -27.11 -5.94 -22.25
CA LEU A 108 -27.82 -5.30 -21.15
C LEU A 108 -27.38 -5.93 -19.83
N THR A 109 -26.78 -5.13 -18.96
CA THR A 109 -26.53 -5.58 -17.59
C THR A 109 -27.85 -5.61 -16.81
N LYS A 110 -27.90 -6.43 -15.76
CA LYS A 110 -28.90 -6.19 -14.71
C LYS A 110 -28.61 -4.83 -14.03
N PRO A 111 -29.58 -4.22 -13.34
CA PRO A 111 -29.28 -3.14 -12.42
C PRO A 111 -28.45 -3.72 -11.26
N ILE A 112 -27.23 -3.21 -11.08
CA ILE A 112 -26.21 -3.79 -10.20
C ILE A 112 -25.84 -2.76 -9.13
N ALA A 113 -25.86 -3.18 -7.86
CA ALA A 113 -25.28 -2.41 -6.76
C ALA A 113 -23.76 -2.46 -6.84
N VAL A 114 -23.13 -1.32 -6.59
CA VAL A 114 -21.67 -1.13 -6.65
C VAL A 114 -21.22 -0.22 -5.51
N ASP A 115 -19.92 -0.15 -5.25
CA ASP A 115 -19.42 0.88 -4.33
C ASP A 115 -19.65 2.28 -4.91
N ASP A 116 -19.87 3.26 -4.02
CA ASP A 116 -20.15 4.65 -4.39
C ASP A 116 -19.10 5.21 -5.37
N PHE A 117 -19.59 5.79 -6.47
CA PHE A 117 -18.73 6.41 -7.48
C PHE A 117 -19.24 7.79 -7.88
N LEU A 118 -18.31 8.67 -8.28
CA LEU A 118 -18.59 10.03 -8.78
C LEU A 118 -18.49 10.15 -10.30
N ILE A 119 -17.69 9.30 -10.94
CA ILE A 119 -17.53 9.29 -12.39
C ILE A 119 -17.80 7.89 -12.94
N ALA A 120 -18.63 7.81 -13.98
CA ALA A 120 -18.73 6.65 -14.84
C ALA A 120 -18.19 6.97 -16.24
N GLY A 121 -17.59 6.00 -16.90
CA GLY A 121 -17.15 6.14 -18.29
C GLY A 121 -16.77 4.79 -18.89
N PHE A 122 -16.83 4.66 -20.20
CA PHE A 122 -16.50 3.42 -20.89
C PHE A 122 -15.14 3.53 -21.56
N SER A 123 -14.39 2.44 -21.58
CA SER A 123 -13.11 2.34 -22.31
C SER A 123 -13.05 1.07 -23.14
N TRP A 124 -12.41 1.11 -24.31
CA TRP A 124 -12.21 -0.06 -25.17
C TRP A 124 -10.86 -0.01 -25.92
N LYS A 125 -10.47 -1.14 -26.50
CA LYS A 125 -9.31 -1.23 -27.40
C LYS A 125 -9.74 -1.14 -28.86
N GLY A 126 -8.86 -0.55 -29.67
CA GLY A 126 -9.01 -0.49 -31.11
C GLY A 126 -9.30 0.92 -31.63
N SER A 127 -10.22 1.00 -32.58
CA SER A 127 -10.63 2.23 -33.26
C SER A 127 -11.27 3.24 -32.30
N ALA A 128 -11.00 4.54 -32.51
CA ALA A 128 -11.71 5.63 -31.82
C ALA A 128 -13.21 5.64 -32.10
N GLU A 129 -13.58 5.22 -33.31
CA GLU A 129 -14.97 5.03 -33.68
C GLU A 129 -15.48 3.70 -33.16
N LEU A 130 -16.64 3.73 -32.51
CA LEU A 130 -17.44 2.55 -32.26
C LEU A 130 -17.90 1.92 -33.58
N PRO A 131 -18.18 0.59 -33.60
CA PRO A 131 -18.76 -0.06 -34.77
C PRO A 131 -20.03 0.67 -35.26
N THR A 132 -20.30 0.61 -36.56
CA THR A 132 -21.33 1.46 -37.20
C THR A 132 -22.69 1.32 -36.52
N GLY A 133 -23.24 2.45 -36.08
CA GLY A 133 -24.55 2.52 -35.42
C GLY A 133 -24.55 2.09 -33.95
N THR A 134 -23.39 1.75 -33.36
CA THR A 134 -23.31 1.37 -31.95
C THR A 134 -23.55 2.56 -31.03
N GLN A 135 -24.42 2.38 -30.05
CA GLN A 135 -24.76 3.37 -29.02
C GLN A 135 -24.56 2.74 -27.64
N ILE A 136 -24.00 3.51 -26.71
CA ILE A 136 -23.74 3.09 -25.34
C ILE A 136 -24.60 3.94 -24.42
N TYR A 137 -25.46 3.31 -23.63
CA TYR A 137 -26.32 3.96 -22.66
C TYR A 137 -25.92 3.53 -21.24
N LEU A 138 -26.09 4.45 -20.29
CA LEU A 138 -26.08 4.13 -18.87
C LEU A 138 -27.21 4.84 -18.13
N ARG A 139 -27.62 4.25 -17.01
CA ARG A 139 -28.35 4.94 -15.93
C ARG A 139 -27.75 4.57 -14.59
N VAL A 140 -27.89 5.46 -13.62
CA VAL A 140 -27.30 5.30 -12.28
C VAL A 140 -28.36 5.49 -11.21
N ARG A 141 -28.14 4.94 -10.01
CA ARG A 141 -28.98 5.18 -8.84
C ARG A 141 -28.26 6.08 -7.86
N GLU A 142 -28.96 7.10 -7.38
CA GLU A 142 -28.48 8.04 -6.37
C GLU A 142 -29.59 8.21 -5.32
N ASP A 143 -29.25 8.09 -4.03
CA ASP A 143 -30.23 8.19 -2.94
C ASP A 143 -31.46 7.28 -3.12
N GLY A 144 -31.26 6.09 -3.70
CA GLY A 144 -32.32 5.12 -3.99
C GLY A 144 -33.18 5.43 -5.23
N VAL A 145 -32.87 6.48 -5.99
CA VAL A 145 -33.62 6.89 -7.20
C VAL A 145 -32.79 6.65 -8.44
N TRP A 146 -33.37 5.94 -9.41
CA TRP A 146 -32.75 5.72 -10.73
C TRP A 146 -32.89 6.96 -11.61
N SER A 147 -31.79 7.31 -12.29
CA SER A 147 -31.77 8.33 -13.31
C SER A 147 -32.48 7.87 -14.59
N SER A 148 -32.82 8.81 -15.47
CA SER A 148 -33.12 8.50 -16.87
C SER A 148 -31.94 7.77 -17.54
N TRP A 149 -32.20 7.12 -18.67
CA TRP A 149 -31.14 6.58 -19.53
C TRP A 149 -30.44 7.70 -20.29
N TYR A 150 -29.11 7.69 -20.26
CA TYR A 150 -28.26 8.67 -20.94
C TYR A 150 -27.44 8.00 -22.03
N LEU A 151 -27.43 8.59 -23.22
CA LEU A 151 -26.50 8.22 -24.28
C LEU A 151 -25.10 8.74 -23.93
N ASN A 152 -24.16 7.83 -23.67
CA ASN A 152 -22.78 8.18 -23.40
C ASN A 152 -21.96 8.15 -24.69
N GLN A 153 -21.59 9.33 -25.18
CA GLN A 153 -20.97 9.49 -26.49
C GLN A 153 -19.50 9.05 -26.47
N ALA A 154 -19.05 8.40 -27.53
CA ALA A 154 -17.63 8.15 -27.75
C ALA A 154 -16.88 9.49 -27.79
N SER A 155 -15.82 9.61 -27.00
CA SER A 155 -15.12 10.86 -26.81
C SER A 155 -14.39 11.27 -28.07
N ASP A 156 -14.63 12.51 -28.49
CA ASP A 156 -13.88 13.21 -29.53
C ASP A 156 -12.83 14.16 -28.94
N ALA A 157 -12.47 13.92 -27.67
CA ALA A 157 -11.38 14.49 -26.91
C ALA A 157 -10.22 13.48 -26.76
N GLY A 158 -9.12 13.90 -26.13
CA GLY A 158 -7.92 13.08 -25.95
C GLY A 158 -6.67 13.65 -26.65
N ARG A 159 -5.61 12.84 -26.69
CA ARG A 159 -4.30 13.26 -27.20
C ARG A 159 -4.27 13.30 -28.73
N ASP A 160 -3.75 14.39 -29.28
CA ASP A 160 -3.48 14.53 -30.73
C ASP A 160 -2.34 13.61 -31.24
N ASP A 161 -1.69 12.83 -30.37
CA ASP A 161 -0.73 11.80 -30.77
C ASP A 161 -1.33 10.38 -30.80
N GLY A 162 -2.62 10.23 -30.46
CA GLY A 162 -3.32 8.95 -30.44
C GLY A 162 -2.94 8.03 -29.28
N THR A 163 -2.17 8.51 -28.29
CA THR A 163 -1.80 7.71 -27.12
C THR A 163 -2.98 7.57 -26.16
N GLY A 164 -3.21 6.36 -25.65
CA GLY A 164 -4.27 6.05 -24.69
C GLY A 164 -5.28 5.04 -25.24
N LEU A 165 -6.19 4.60 -24.36
CA LEU A 165 -7.38 3.85 -24.75
C LEU A 165 -8.43 4.80 -25.34
N GLN A 166 -9.32 4.22 -26.13
CA GLN A 166 -10.52 4.90 -26.60
C GLN A 166 -11.58 4.80 -25.51
N GLY A 167 -12.48 5.78 -25.43
CA GLY A 167 -13.48 5.81 -24.38
C GLY A 167 -14.62 6.77 -24.67
N THR A 168 -15.59 6.81 -23.78
CA THR A 168 -16.65 7.82 -23.78
C THR A 168 -16.23 9.06 -23.01
N ASP A 169 -16.98 10.15 -23.18
CA ASP A 169 -16.94 11.27 -22.25
C ASP A 169 -17.28 10.82 -20.81
N GLU A 170 -16.84 11.59 -19.82
CA GLU A 170 -17.14 11.32 -18.43
C GLU A 170 -18.60 11.62 -18.06
N PHE A 171 -19.21 10.70 -17.30
CA PHE A 171 -20.53 10.85 -16.72
C PHE A 171 -20.42 11.16 -15.22
N VAL A 172 -20.80 12.37 -14.82
CA VAL A 172 -20.69 12.87 -13.45
C VAL A 172 -21.95 12.55 -12.64
N THR A 173 -21.76 12.02 -11.44
CA THR A 173 -22.82 11.72 -10.46
C THR A 173 -22.60 12.56 -9.18
N GLY A 174 -23.59 12.58 -8.30
CA GLY A 174 -23.54 13.06 -6.92
C GLY A 174 -23.21 11.99 -5.89
N GLY A 175 -22.71 10.81 -6.32
CA GLY A 175 -22.45 9.65 -5.46
C GLY A 175 -23.43 8.52 -5.76
N ALA A 176 -23.24 7.86 -6.90
CA ALA A 176 -24.12 6.78 -7.32
C ALA A 176 -23.70 5.46 -6.70
N ASP A 177 -24.68 4.67 -6.25
CA ASP A 177 -24.51 3.39 -5.53
C ASP A 177 -24.98 2.17 -6.35
N ALA A 178 -25.54 2.41 -7.54
CA ALA A 178 -25.89 1.37 -8.50
C ALA A 178 -25.80 1.89 -9.94
N VAL A 179 -25.60 0.97 -10.87
CA VAL A 179 -25.50 1.29 -12.31
C VAL A 179 -26.19 0.23 -13.16
N GLN A 180 -26.65 0.64 -14.33
CA GLN A 180 -27.05 -0.26 -15.41
C GLN A 180 -26.51 0.27 -16.74
N ALA A 181 -25.96 -0.63 -17.55
CA ALA A 181 -25.42 -0.31 -18.86
C ALA A 181 -26.16 -1.07 -19.96
N SER A 182 -26.39 -0.40 -21.08
CA SER A 182 -26.97 -0.96 -22.29
C SER A 182 -26.11 -0.59 -23.50
N ILE A 183 -25.85 -1.56 -24.37
CA ILE A 183 -25.13 -1.37 -25.63
C ILE A 183 -26.05 -1.85 -26.74
N ILE A 184 -26.33 -0.95 -27.67
CA ILE A 184 -27.14 -1.22 -28.85
C ILE A 184 -26.20 -1.22 -30.04
N SER A 185 -26.04 -2.36 -30.72
CA SER A 185 -25.27 -2.48 -31.96
C SER A 185 -26.15 -3.11 -33.04
N PRO A 186 -26.73 -2.31 -33.94
CA PRO A 186 -27.55 -2.83 -35.05
C PRO A 186 -26.78 -3.78 -35.98
N SER A 187 -25.46 -3.62 -36.06
CA SER A 187 -24.57 -4.49 -36.85
C SER A 187 -24.27 -5.83 -36.16
N GLY A 188 -24.50 -5.92 -34.85
CA GLY A 188 -24.05 -7.03 -34.00
C GLY A 188 -22.56 -6.99 -33.65
N GLU A 189 -21.76 -6.12 -34.28
CA GLU A 189 -20.35 -5.95 -33.94
C GLU A 189 -20.19 -5.12 -32.67
N LEU A 190 -19.32 -5.57 -31.76
CA LEU A 190 -19.07 -4.94 -30.48
C LEU A 190 -17.57 -4.60 -30.33
N PRO A 191 -17.22 -3.50 -29.62
CA PRO A 191 -15.82 -3.14 -29.40
C PRO A 191 -15.12 -4.17 -28.52
N ALA A 192 -13.84 -4.42 -28.79
CA ALA A 192 -13.01 -5.34 -28.00
C ALA A 192 -12.57 -4.70 -26.68
N ASP A 193 -12.54 -5.50 -25.60
CA ASP A 193 -12.17 -5.08 -24.25
C ASP A 193 -12.97 -3.86 -23.76
N LEU A 194 -14.29 -3.82 -24.03
CA LEU A 194 -15.18 -2.79 -23.52
C LEU A 194 -15.33 -2.96 -22.01
N ASN A 195 -15.02 -1.90 -21.27
CA ASN A 195 -15.15 -1.84 -19.82
C ASN A 195 -15.97 -0.61 -19.44
N LEU A 196 -16.84 -0.76 -18.44
CA LEU A 196 -17.42 0.35 -17.69
C LEU A 196 -16.55 0.60 -16.45
N ALA A 197 -15.98 1.80 -16.35
CA ALA A 197 -15.22 2.26 -15.21
C ALA A 197 -16.11 3.10 -14.29
N MET A 198 -16.09 2.79 -12.99
CA MET A 198 -16.78 3.53 -11.93
C MET A 198 -15.73 4.04 -10.94
N VAL A 199 -15.49 5.35 -10.98
CA VAL A 199 -14.38 6.01 -10.29
C VAL A 199 -14.90 6.71 -9.03
N PRO A 200 -14.38 6.37 -7.83
CA PRO A 200 -14.71 7.08 -6.59
C PRO A 200 -14.07 8.48 -6.56
N GLY A 201 -14.45 9.33 -5.60
CA GLY A 201 -13.87 10.67 -5.49
C GLY A 201 -12.39 10.73 -5.09
N GLN A 202 -11.86 9.63 -4.51
CA GLN A 202 -10.45 9.49 -4.11
C GLN A 202 -9.85 8.15 -4.58
N PRO A 203 -9.60 7.98 -5.88
CA PRO A 203 -9.19 6.70 -6.46
C PRO A 203 -7.75 6.31 -6.09
N THR A 204 -7.50 5.01 -5.83
CA THR A 204 -6.15 4.48 -5.48
C THR A 204 -5.55 3.48 -6.46
N GLY A 205 -6.31 3.01 -7.44
CA GLY A 205 -5.93 1.91 -8.33
C GLY A 205 -7.14 1.47 -9.16
N GLN A 206 -6.97 0.45 -9.99
CA GLN A 206 -8.07 -0.17 -10.73
C GLN A 206 -8.25 -1.61 -10.24
N GLU A 207 -9.50 -2.02 -10.10
CA GLU A 207 -9.90 -3.36 -9.70
C GLU A 207 -10.95 -3.87 -10.68
N GLN A 208 -10.77 -5.11 -11.15
CA GLN A 208 -11.78 -5.77 -11.98
C GLN A 208 -12.85 -6.37 -11.07
N VAL A 209 -14.10 -5.99 -11.28
CA VAL A 209 -15.22 -6.50 -10.49
C VAL A 209 -15.51 -7.97 -10.87
N ASP A 210 -15.57 -8.85 -9.87
CA ASP A 210 -15.96 -10.24 -10.06
C ASP A 210 -17.47 -10.34 -10.24
N ALA A 211 -17.90 -10.88 -11.39
CA ALA A 211 -19.32 -11.02 -11.71
C ALA A 211 -20.10 -11.90 -10.70
N SER A 212 -19.42 -12.75 -9.93
CA SER A 212 -20.03 -13.57 -8.88
C SER A 212 -20.30 -12.83 -7.57
N GLU A 213 -19.68 -11.67 -7.37
CA GLU A 213 -19.84 -10.82 -6.17
C GLU A 213 -20.88 -9.72 -6.37
N LEU A 214 -21.41 -9.57 -7.59
CA LEU A 214 -22.37 -8.52 -7.92
C LEU A 214 -23.77 -8.82 -7.41
N GLU A 215 -24.31 -7.89 -6.63
CA GLU A 215 -25.70 -7.92 -6.19
C GLU A 215 -26.61 -7.15 -7.14
N THR A 216 -27.73 -7.77 -7.51
CA THR A 216 -28.73 -7.13 -8.35
C THR A 216 -29.73 -6.36 -7.50
N VAL A 217 -30.10 -5.17 -7.92
CA VAL A 217 -31.10 -4.32 -7.25
C VAL A 217 -32.30 -4.08 -8.16
N ASP A 218 -33.44 -3.75 -7.57
CA ASP A 218 -34.63 -3.41 -8.33
C ASP A 218 -34.45 -2.04 -9.03
N ALA A 219 -34.93 -1.94 -10.26
CA ALA A 219 -34.98 -0.72 -11.04
C ALA A 219 -36.34 -0.59 -11.73
N GLU A 220 -37.02 0.52 -11.46
CA GLU A 220 -38.24 0.88 -12.18
C GLU A 220 -37.89 1.41 -13.58
N PRO A 221 -38.80 1.26 -14.58
CA PRO A 221 -38.58 1.84 -15.90
C PRO A 221 -38.42 3.36 -15.84
N THR A 222 -37.42 3.87 -16.55
CA THR A 222 -37.11 5.30 -16.65
C THR A 222 -37.06 5.75 -18.09
N GLU A 223 -37.33 7.02 -18.34
CA GLU A 223 -37.29 7.60 -19.69
C GLU A 223 -35.85 7.66 -20.25
N VAL A 224 -35.73 7.83 -21.56
CA VAL A 224 -34.46 8.06 -22.26
C VAL A 224 -34.31 9.55 -22.51
N VAL A 225 -33.17 10.12 -22.14
CA VAL A 225 -32.85 11.51 -22.51
C VAL A 225 -32.50 11.51 -24.00
N THR A 226 -33.38 12.06 -24.85
CA THR A 226 -33.17 12.16 -26.29
C THR A 226 -32.66 13.56 -26.68
N ASP A 227 -31.73 13.59 -27.65
CA ASP A 227 -31.14 14.82 -28.21
C ASP A 227 -32.01 15.50 -29.30
N ASP A 228 -33.28 15.10 -29.45
CA ASP A 228 -34.08 15.45 -30.63
C ASP A 228 -35.04 16.62 -30.36
N ALA A 229 -34.60 17.84 -30.66
CA ALA A 229 -35.47 18.97 -31.02
C ALA A 229 -34.80 19.91 -32.01
N GLY A 230 -34.58 19.41 -33.23
CA GLY A 230 -34.38 20.27 -34.40
C GLY A 230 -35.62 21.10 -34.72
N ALA A 231 -35.67 22.35 -34.25
CA ALA A 231 -36.49 23.38 -34.87
C ALA A 231 -35.60 24.28 -35.75
N SER A 232 -35.68 24.09 -37.06
CA SER A 232 -35.06 25.01 -38.03
C SER A 232 -35.64 26.43 -37.92
N PRO A 233 -34.83 27.47 -38.17
CA PRO A 233 -35.23 28.86 -38.01
C PRO A 233 -36.11 29.31 -39.18
N SER A 234 -37.36 29.68 -38.93
CA SER A 234 -38.11 30.58 -39.81
C SER A 234 -39.24 31.28 -39.08
N ALA A 235 -39.20 32.62 -39.21
CA ALA A 235 -40.24 33.61 -38.94
C ALA A 235 -40.71 33.79 -37.49
N LEU A 236 -40.00 34.67 -36.75
CA LEU A 236 -40.65 35.53 -35.77
C LEU A 236 -40.33 36.99 -36.10
N GLY A 237 -41.39 37.73 -36.44
CA GLY A 237 -41.40 39.19 -36.47
C GLY A 237 -41.24 39.80 -35.07
N PRO A 238 -41.17 41.13 -34.97
CA PRO A 238 -40.66 41.81 -33.79
C PRO A 238 -41.65 41.70 -32.63
N LEU A 239 -41.19 41.16 -31.51
CA LEU A 239 -41.90 41.27 -30.24
C LEU A 239 -41.15 42.24 -29.32
N ALA A 240 -41.93 43.20 -28.87
CA ALA A 240 -41.57 44.47 -28.30
C ALA A 240 -40.90 44.37 -26.92
N GLU A 241 -40.09 45.39 -26.65
CA GLU A 241 -39.68 45.83 -25.32
C GLU A 241 -40.87 45.83 -24.35
N GLN A 242 -40.70 45.18 -23.19
CA GLN A 242 -41.39 45.60 -21.98
C GLN A 242 -40.35 46.17 -21.02
N THR A 243 -40.38 47.50 -20.98
CA THR A 243 -39.82 48.36 -19.95
C THR A 243 -40.65 48.23 -18.69
N ASP A 244 -40.02 47.89 -17.55
CA ASP A 244 -40.59 48.18 -16.24
C ASP A 244 -39.77 49.31 -15.59
N ASP A 245 -40.37 50.50 -15.56
CA ASP A 245 -39.90 51.68 -14.84
C ASP A 245 -40.60 51.75 -13.46
N PRO A 246 -39.94 52.26 -12.40
CA PRO A 246 -40.33 52.08 -11.01
C PRO A 246 -41.20 53.23 -10.52
N THR A 247 -42.35 52.94 -9.90
CA THR A 247 -43.05 53.91 -9.06
C THR A 247 -43.86 53.24 -7.95
N ALA A 248 -43.32 53.22 -6.73
CA ALA A 248 -44.11 53.31 -5.50
C ALA A 248 -43.23 53.61 -4.27
N SER A 249 -43.38 54.81 -3.73
CA SER A 249 -43.15 55.20 -2.33
C SER A 249 -44.12 56.35 -2.04
N PRO A 250 -44.52 56.68 -0.78
CA PRO A 250 -43.85 56.32 0.47
C PRO A 250 -44.78 55.88 1.62
N SER A 251 -44.20 55.27 2.65
CA SER A 251 -44.73 55.38 4.02
C SER A 251 -43.56 55.58 4.98
N GLN A 252 -43.57 56.75 5.62
CA GLN A 252 -42.52 57.36 6.44
C GLN A 252 -42.61 56.90 7.93
N PRO A 253 -41.67 57.28 8.81
CA PRO A 253 -41.02 56.36 9.76
C PRO A 253 -41.11 56.83 11.24
N GLU A 254 -40.26 56.22 12.08
CA GLU A 254 -39.70 56.66 13.39
C GLU A 254 -40.24 56.03 14.69
N PRO A 255 -39.47 56.02 15.82
CA PRO A 255 -38.07 56.46 16.01
C PRO A 255 -37.14 55.46 16.75
N SER A 256 -35.87 55.84 16.71
CA SER A 256 -34.66 55.27 17.33
C SER A 256 -34.57 55.39 18.86
N ALA A 257 -33.74 54.55 19.50
CA ALA A 257 -32.72 54.89 20.54
C ALA A 257 -32.08 53.61 21.14
N PRO A 258 -30.89 53.66 21.79
CA PRO A 258 -29.59 54.16 21.34
C PRO A 258 -28.44 53.14 21.57
N PRO A 259 -27.21 53.39 21.07
CA PRO A 259 -26.05 52.51 21.26
C PRO A 259 -25.36 52.77 22.60
N SER A 260 -24.95 51.70 23.30
CA SER A 260 -24.14 51.81 24.52
C SER A 260 -22.65 51.70 24.18
N GLN A 261 -21.93 52.79 24.43
CA GLN A 261 -20.47 52.94 24.33
C GLN A 261 -19.72 52.32 25.54
N PRO A 262 -18.36 52.24 25.50
CA PRO A 262 -17.54 51.27 26.24
C PRO A 262 -16.85 51.78 27.53
N ALA A 263 -16.16 50.84 28.19
CA ALA A 263 -15.04 50.93 29.17
C ALA A 263 -15.41 50.84 30.68
N PRO A 264 -14.50 50.40 31.61
CA PRO A 264 -13.05 50.22 31.50
C PRO A 264 -12.47 48.92 32.14
N SER A 265 -11.14 48.86 32.20
CA SER A 265 -10.21 47.74 32.37
C SER A 265 -9.92 47.22 33.80
N ALA A 266 -9.58 45.91 33.87
CA ALA A 266 -8.52 45.22 34.66
C ALA A 266 -8.67 45.04 36.20
N PRO A 267 -7.87 44.18 36.90
CA PRO A 267 -6.98 43.07 36.50
C PRO A 267 -7.15 41.75 37.32
N GLY A 268 -6.50 40.65 36.90
CA GLY A 268 -5.86 39.73 37.86
C GLY A 268 -6.22 38.23 37.84
N SER A 269 -5.18 37.42 37.62
CA SER A 269 -4.85 36.18 38.34
C SER A 269 -5.41 34.81 37.89
N THR A 270 -4.49 34.04 37.28
CA THR A 270 -4.08 32.66 37.61
C THR A 270 -5.11 31.51 37.64
N GLY A 271 -4.86 30.55 36.74
CA GLY A 271 -4.74 29.13 37.11
C GLY A 271 -5.95 28.24 36.86
N GLY A 272 -5.71 27.09 36.22
CA GLY A 272 -6.62 25.95 36.22
C GLY A 272 -6.98 25.46 34.83
N GLY A 273 -6.32 24.39 34.39
CA GLY A 273 -6.63 23.74 33.13
C GLY A 273 -8.01 23.09 33.11
N SER A 274 -8.58 23.05 31.91
CA SER A 274 -9.37 21.93 31.42
C SER A 274 -9.29 21.97 29.90
N ALA A 275 -8.89 20.85 29.34
CA ALA A 275 -8.72 20.62 27.92
C ALA A 275 -10.02 20.94 27.17
N VAL A 276 -9.92 21.83 26.19
CA VAL A 276 -10.94 22.00 25.15
C VAL A 276 -10.32 21.43 23.88
N SER A 277 -10.88 20.31 23.41
CA SER A 277 -10.53 19.68 22.15
C SER A 277 -10.68 20.66 20.98
N PRO A 278 -9.68 20.85 20.11
CA PRO A 278 -9.90 21.48 18.82
C PRO A 278 -10.29 20.39 17.82
N ALA A 279 -11.57 20.02 17.83
CA ALA A 279 -12.19 19.38 16.68
C ALA A 279 -13.09 20.43 16.00
N ALA A 280 -13.06 20.44 14.66
CA ALA A 280 -13.73 21.38 13.75
C ALA A 280 -13.03 22.73 13.53
N ALA A 281 -11.81 22.69 12.99
CA ALA A 281 -11.44 23.65 11.95
C ALA A 281 -11.86 23.01 10.61
N THR A 282 -13.04 23.39 10.12
CA THR A 282 -13.57 22.98 8.82
C THR A 282 -12.55 23.32 7.73
N LEU A 283 -12.14 22.33 6.94
CA LEU A 283 -11.41 22.53 5.69
C LEU A 283 -12.30 23.33 4.73
N LEU A 284 -12.19 24.65 4.78
CA LEU A 284 -12.33 25.46 3.58
C LEU A 284 -10.91 25.62 3.05
N ALA A 285 -10.56 24.80 2.07
CA ALA A 285 -9.35 24.96 1.28
C ALA A 285 -9.25 26.44 0.90
N ALA A 286 -8.17 27.10 1.33
CA ALA A 286 -7.89 28.47 0.98
C ALA A 286 -7.77 28.54 -0.55
N THR A 287 -8.83 28.93 -1.24
CA THR A 287 -8.79 29.14 -2.68
C THR A 287 -7.81 30.27 -2.93
N THR A 288 -6.77 30.03 -3.72
CA THR A 288 -5.84 31.09 -4.07
C THR A 288 -6.57 32.13 -4.92
N THR A 289 -6.90 33.28 -4.32
CA THR A 289 -7.16 34.55 -5.04
C THR A 289 -5.86 35.21 -5.51
N ALA A 290 -4.77 34.45 -5.51
CA ALA A 290 -3.47 34.86 -5.96
C ALA A 290 -3.43 34.89 -7.49
N ASN A 291 -2.78 35.92 -8.07
CA ASN A 291 -2.38 35.99 -9.51
C ASN A 291 -3.32 36.68 -10.50
N SER A 292 -4.13 37.69 -10.12
CA SER A 292 -4.91 38.46 -11.12
C SER A 292 -6.00 37.67 -11.84
N LEU A 293 -6.28 36.46 -11.37
CA LEU A 293 -7.34 35.65 -11.94
C LEU A 293 -8.66 36.39 -11.69
N PRO A 294 -9.54 36.42 -12.69
CA PRO A 294 -10.78 37.21 -12.63
C PRO A 294 -11.80 36.56 -11.68
N VAL A 295 -11.52 35.33 -11.23
CA VAL A 295 -12.23 34.54 -10.23
C VAL A 295 -11.21 33.74 -9.40
N PRO A 296 -11.55 33.33 -8.16
CA PRO A 296 -10.74 32.37 -7.42
C PRO A 296 -10.61 31.05 -8.19
N VAL A 297 -9.41 30.49 -8.27
CA VAL A 297 -9.16 29.19 -8.89
C VAL A 297 -8.54 28.27 -7.85
N THR A 298 -9.15 27.11 -7.65
CA THR A 298 -8.61 26.02 -6.85
C THR A 298 -7.50 25.35 -7.65
N THR A 299 -6.26 25.46 -7.17
CA THR A 299 -5.09 24.84 -7.82
C THR A 299 -5.09 23.33 -7.69
N ARG A 300 -4.29 22.66 -8.52
CA ARG A 300 -4.09 21.20 -8.46
C ARG A 300 -3.74 20.70 -7.06
N SER A 301 -2.81 21.37 -6.38
CA SER A 301 -2.46 21.04 -5.00
C SER A 301 -3.59 21.28 -3.99
N GLU A 302 -4.47 22.25 -4.24
CA GLU A 302 -5.58 22.59 -3.34
C GLU A 302 -6.76 21.63 -3.48
N TRP A 303 -7.10 21.17 -4.69
CA TRP A 303 -8.16 20.16 -4.88
C TRP A 303 -7.67 18.71 -4.67
N GLY A 304 -6.37 18.51 -4.43
CA GLY A 304 -5.81 17.22 -4.06
C GLY A 304 -5.35 16.34 -5.23
N ALA A 305 -4.94 16.95 -6.35
CA ALA A 305 -4.41 16.22 -7.50
C ALA A 305 -3.26 15.29 -7.10
N ASN A 306 -3.41 13.99 -7.38
CA ASN A 306 -2.31 13.07 -7.21
C ASN A 306 -1.34 13.18 -8.39
N GLU A 307 -0.30 14.00 -8.22
CA GLU A 307 0.69 14.26 -9.28
C GLU A 307 1.46 13.01 -9.74
N SER A 308 1.36 11.86 -9.06
CA SER A 308 1.94 10.61 -9.59
C SER A 308 1.23 10.08 -10.83
N TYR A 309 -0.03 10.48 -11.08
CA TYR A 309 -0.75 10.13 -12.30
C TYR A 309 -0.38 11.03 -13.49
N MET A 310 0.32 12.14 -13.23
CA MET A 310 0.74 13.09 -14.26
C MET A 310 1.95 12.54 -15.02
N THR A 311 1.71 11.94 -16.18
CA THR A 311 2.73 11.41 -17.09
C THR A 311 2.78 12.17 -18.43
N TRP A 312 1.81 13.05 -18.69
CA TRP A 312 1.74 13.85 -19.92
C TRP A 312 2.83 14.95 -19.93
N THR A 313 3.74 14.96 -20.90
CA THR A 313 4.71 16.06 -21.10
C THR A 313 4.04 17.42 -21.38
N ARG A 314 4.36 18.45 -20.59
CA ARG A 314 3.80 19.80 -20.78
C ARG A 314 4.38 20.48 -22.03
N GLU A 315 3.51 20.82 -22.97
CA GLU A 315 3.84 21.56 -24.18
C GLU A 315 3.01 22.83 -24.26
N TYR A 316 3.63 23.97 -24.59
CA TYR A 316 2.97 25.27 -24.62
C TYR A 316 2.92 25.81 -26.04
N TYR A 317 1.72 26.15 -26.50
CA TYR A 317 1.46 26.67 -27.84
C TYR A 317 0.97 28.11 -27.76
N GLU A 318 1.22 28.90 -28.82
CA GLU A 318 0.50 30.16 -29.02
C GLU A 318 -1.00 29.85 -29.07
N ALA A 319 -1.80 30.56 -28.29
CA ALA A 319 -3.21 30.26 -28.13
C ALA A 319 -4.02 31.54 -27.93
N ASP A 320 -5.06 31.71 -28.74
CA ASP A 320 -5.90 32.90 -28.79
C ASP A 320 -7.40 32.57 -28.76
N HIS A 321 -7.78 31.29 -28.75
CA HIS A 321 -9.18 30.87 -28.71
C HIS A 321 -9.54 30.12 -27.41
N VAL A 322 -10.82 30.05 -27.09
CA VAL A 322 -11.39 29.32 -25.96
C VAL A 322 -12.45 28.35 -26.47
N VAL A 323 -12.35 27.08 -26.06
CA VAL A 323 -13.38 26.06 -26.34
C VAL A 323 -14.18 25.82 -25.06
N VAL A 324 -15.48 26.04 -25.14
CA VAL A 324 -16.43 25.77 -24.04
C VAL A 324 -16.95 24.35 -24.16
N HIS A 325 -16.80 23.59 -23.08
CA HIS A 325 -17.21 22.21 -22.90
C HIS A 325 -18.25 22.08 -21.80
N HIS A 326 -18.84 20.90 -21.71
CA HIS A 326 -19.55 20.45 -20.53
C HIS A 326 -19.21 18.99 -20.24
N THR A 327 -19.50 18.51 -19.03
CA THR A 327 -19.48 17.07 -18.72
C THR A 327 -20.87 16.48 -18.95
N ALA A 328 -21.01 15.15 -19.05
CA ALA A 328 -22.31 14.50 -18.93
C ALA A 328 -22.65 14.25 -17.45
N GLY A 329 -23.90 13.93 -17.11
CA GLY A 329 -24.24 13.52 -15.74
C GLY A 329 -25.64 13.87 -15.24
N THR A 330 -25.91 13.50 -13.99
CA THR A 330 -27.20 13.76 -13.31
C THR A 330 -27.33 15.19 -12.77
N ASN A 331 -26.24 15.96 -12.74
CA ASN A 331 -26.15 17.27 -12.11
C ASN A 331 -26.47 17.29 -10.61
N ASN A 332 -26.53 16.16 -9.90
CA ASN A 332 -27.01 16.12 -8.51
C ASN A 332 -25.94 16.43 -7.46
N TYR A 333 -24.67 16.50 -7.84
CA TYR A 333 -23.56 16.72 -6.90
C TYR A 333 -23.64 18.04 -6.11
N THR A 334 -23.06 18.05 -4.92
CA THR A 334 -22.97 19.19 -4.00
C THR A 334 -21.72 20.04 -4.23
N ALA A 335 -21.69 21.27 -3.70
CA ALA A 335 -20.51 22.14 -3.83
C ALA A 335 -19.25 21.53 -3.21
N ALA A 336 -19.40 20.75 -2.15
CA ALA A 336 -18.31 20.06 -1.45
C ALA A 336 -17.71 18.94 -2.31
N GLN A 337 -18.51 18.26 -3.13
CA GLN A 337 -18.07 17.17 -4.01
C GLN A 337 -17.31 17.65 -5.26
N SER A 338 -17.36 18.96 -5.60
CA SER A 338 -16.76 19.48 -6.84
C SER A 338 -15.27 19.10 -7.01
N ALA A 339 -14.48 19.16 -5.94
CA ALA A 339 -13.05 18.80 -5.98
C ALA A 339 -12.84 17.29 -6.20
N SER A 340 -13.64 16.45 -5.54
CA SER A 340 -13.62 14.99 -5.71
C SER A 340 -14.04 14.57 -7.12
N ILE A 341 -15.01 15.26 -7.72
CA ILE A 341 -15.39 15.05 -9.13
C ILE A 341 -14.20 15.38 -10.04
N VAL A 342 -13.56 16.54 -9.87
CA VAL A 342 -12.35 16.89 -10.65
C VAL A 342 -11.25 15.83 -10.51
N ASN A 343 -11.08 15.27 -9.31
CA ASN A 343 -10.14 14.17 -9.06
C ASN A 343 -10.55 12.88 -9.79
N GLY A 344 -11.84 12.53 -9.80
CA GLY A 344 -12.37 11.40 -10.56
C GLY A 344 -12.18 11.56 -12.07
N ILE A 345 -12.47 12.74 -12.63
CA ILE A 345 -12.23 13.06 -14.05
C ILE A 345 -10.74 12.97 -14.37
N TYR A 346 -9.90 13.50 -13.47
CA TYR A 346 -8.45 13.40 -13.61
C TYR A 346 -7.99 11.94 -13.67
N TYR A 347 -8.49 11.07 -12.78
CA TYR A 347 -8.14 9.65 -12.79
C TYR A 347 -8.65 8.94 -14.04
N TYR A 348 -9.90 9.19 -14.44
CA TYR A 348 -10.48 8.60 -15.64
C TYR A 348 -9.65 8.96 -16.89
N HIS A 349 -9.32 10.24 -17.09
CA HIS A 349 -8.49 10.66 -18.22
C HIS A 349 -7.03 10.17 -18.11
N ALA A 350 -6.38 10.41 -16.97
CA ALA A 350 -4.95 10.17 -16.84
C ALA A 350 -4.60 8.68 -16.77
N VAL A 351 -5.41 7.90 -16.06
CA VAL A 351 -5.15 6.49 -15.75
C VAL A 351 -6.03 5.57 -16.58
N THR A 352 -7.36 5.72 -16.52
CA THR A 352 -8.29 4.78 -17.20
C THR A 352 -8.17 4.86 -18.72
N LEU A 353 -8.19 6.06 -19.29
CA LEU A 353 -7.94 6.28 -20.72
C LEU A 353 -6.45 6.40 -21.05
N GLY A 354 -5.57 6.47 -20.05
CA GLY A 354 -4.12 6.48 -20.24
C GLY A 354 -3.58 7.74 -20.91
N TRP A 355 -4.29 8.87 -20.87
CA TRP A 355 -3.83 10.11 -21.48
C TRP A 355 -2.65 10.74 -20.73
N GLY A 356 -2.51 10.41 -19.45
CA GLY A 356 -1.44 10.89 -18.58
C GLY A 356 -1.67 12.26 -17.94
N ASP A 357 -2.76 12.97 -18.22
CA ASP A 357 -3.29 14.09 -17.43
C ASP A 357 -4.72 14.45 -17.88
N ILE A 358 -5.45 15.25 -17.09
CA ILE A 358 -6.85 15.66 -17.35
C ILE A 358 -7.02 16.52 -18.62
N GLY A 359 -7.98 16.16 -19.48
CA GLY A 359 -8.30 16.80 -20.77
C GLY A 359 -8.31 18.34 -20.79
N TYR A 360 -9.01 18.94 -19.83
CA TYR A 360 -9.37 20.36 -19.80
C TYR A 360 -8.34 21.23 -19.08
N ASN A 361 -8.12 22.46 -19.57
CA ASN A 361 -7.29 23.43 -18.88
C ASN A 361 -7.94 23.90 -17.57
N PHE A 362 -9.25 24.16 -17.61
CA PHE A 362 -10.03 24.55 -16.44
C PHE A 362 -11.36 23.81 -16.40
N LEU A 363 -11.83 23.50 -15.19
CA LEU A 363 -13.16 22.96 -14.94
C LEU A 363 -13.91 23.94 -14.03
N VAL A 364 -15.20 24.14 -14.27
CA VAL A 364 -16.03 25.09 -13.53
C VAL A 364 -17.28 24.37 -13.03
N SER A 365 -17.44 24.28 -11.71
CA SER A 365 -18.63 23.64 -11.11
C SER A 365 -19.88 24.49 -11.34
N LYS A 366 -21.07 23.87 -11.19
CA LYS A 366 -22.37 24.58 -11.23
C LYS A 366 -22.52 25.63 -10.12
N TYR A 367 -21.60 25.66 -9.16
CA TYR A 367 -21.50 26.67 -8.09
C TYR A 367 -20.54 27.81 -8.42
N GLY A 368 -19.91 27.80 -9.60
CA GLY A 368 -18.93 28.80 -10.04
C GLY A 368 -17.52 28.61 -9.44
N GLN A 369 -17.23 27.46 -8.83
CA GLN A 369 -15.87 27.14 -8.38
C GLN A 369 -15.04 26.74 -9.60
N VAL A 370 -13.89 27.40 -9.79
CA VAL A 370 -12.97 27.11 -10.89
C VAL A 370 -11.82 26.25 -10.39
N PHE A 371 -11.45 25.23 -11.14
CA PHE A 371 -10.35 24.33 -10.83
C PHE A 371 -9.31 24.39 -11.95
N GLU A 372 -8.03 24.50 -11.59
CA GLU A 372 -6.94 24.23 -12.53
C GLU A 372 -6.95 22.73 -12.85
N GLY A 373 -7.30 22.38 -14.09
CA GLY A 373 -7.28 21.01 -14.59
C GLY A 373 -5.88 20.66 -15.05
N ARG A 374 -5.59 20.89 -16.33
CA ARG A 374 -4.32 20.55 -16.99
C ARG A 374 -3.14 21.17 -16.27
N SER A 375 -2.16 20.34 -15.94
CA SER A 375 -0.98 20.79 -15.22
C SER A 375 -0.16 21.79 -16.06
N GLY A 376 -0.01 23.02 -15.55
CA GLY A 376 0.69 24.11 -16.23
C GLY A 376 -0.23 25.18 -16.82
N SER A 377 -1.56 25.04 -16.72
CA SER A 377 -2.52 26.04 -17.20
C SER A 377 -2.35 27.39 -16.52
N LEU A 378 -2.21 27.43 -15.19
CA LEU A 378 -1.97 28.70 -14.48
C LEU A 378 -0.55 29.24 -14.71
N ALA A 379 0.40 28.39 -15.06
CA ALA A 379 1.79 28.77 -15.32
C ALA A 379 2.04 29.27 -16.75
N SER A 380 1.06 29.15 -17.65
CA SER A 380 1.19 29.54 -19.06
C SER A 380 1.49 31.04 -19.18
N ALA A 381 2.47 31.40 -20.00
CA ALA A 381 2.84 32.78 -20.28
C ALA A 381 1.73 33.52 -21.06
N PRO A 382 1.62 34.86 -20.98
CA PRO A 382 0.78 35.62 -21.93
C PRO A 382 1.23 35.27 -23.36
N GLY A 383 0.32 35.04 -24.30
CA GLY A 383 0.68 34.40 -25.58
C GLY A 383 0.19 32.96 -25.68
N LYS A 384 0.21 32.23 -24.56
CA LYS A 384 0.30 30.78 -24.60
C LYS A 384 -0.71 30.05 -23.74
N MET A 385 -0.95 28.80 -24.09
CA MET A 385 -1.63 27.82 -23.23
C MET A 385 -0.94 26.46 -23.35
N VAL A 386 -0.93 25.71 -22.24
CA VAL A 386 -0.52 24.31 -22.25
C VAL A 386 -1.52 23.49 -23.07
N ALA A 387 -1.02 22.60 -23.93
CA ALA A 387 -1.85 21.77 -24.80
C ALA A 387 -2.91 20.99 -24.01
N GLY A 388 -4.14 21.06 -24.51
CA GLY A 388 -5.27 20.32 -23.99
C GLY A 388 -5.34 18.89 -24.54
N GLY A 389 -6.39 18.21 -24.10
CA GLY A 389 -6.88 16.96 -24.67
C GLY A 389 -8.39 16.97 -24.61
N HIS A 390 -8.98 18.12 -24.94
CA HIS A 390 -10.39 18.43 -24.75
C HIS A 390 -11.17 18.51 -26.06
N ALA A 391 -10.51 18.76 -27.19
CA ALA A 391 -11.16 18.82 -28.50
C ALA A 391 -10.15 18.45 -29.60
N LEU A 392 -10.25 17.23 -30.14
CA LEU A 392 -9.31 16.74 -31.15
C LEU A 392 -9.21 17.72 -32.33
N GLY A 393 -7.98 18.00 -32.74
CA GLY A 393 -7.69 18.90 -33.88
C GLY A 393 -7.66 20.39 -33.54
N VAL A 394 -8.14 20.80 -32.36
CA VAL A 394 -8.00 22.18 -31.87
C VAL A 394 -7.43 22.26 -30.44
N ASN A 395 -6.90 21.14 -29.92
CA ASN A 395 -6.22 21.07 -28.61
C ASN A 395 -5.06 22.05 -28.49
N ASN A 396 -4.33 22.27 -29.58
CA ASN A 396 -3.27 23.27 -29.68
C ASN A 396 -3.85 24.58 -30.19
N GLY A 397 -3.56 25.70 -29.52
CA GLY A 397 -4.07 27.01 -29.91
C GLY A 397 -5.32 27.46 -29.17
N THR A 398 -5.85 26.64 -28.27
CA THR A 398 -7.03 26.96 -27.48
C THR A 398 -6.80 26.78 -25.98
N MET A 399 -7.67 27.40 -25.18
CA MET A 399 -7.90 27.06 -23.78
C MET A 399 -9.24 26.34 -23.65
N GLY A 400 -9.23 25.09 -23.19
CA GLY A 400 -10.45 24.32 -22.92
C GLY A 400 -11.00 24.58 -21.52
N VAL A 401 -12.27 24.99 -21.45
CA VAL A 401 -12.98 25.20 -20.18
C VAL A 401 -14.23 24.29 -20.13
N SER A 402 -14.26 23.34 -19.20
CA SER A 402 -15.40 22.44 -19.01
C SER A 402 -16.34 22.93 -17.92
N MET A 403 -17.61 23.14 -18.28
CA MET A 403 -18.69 23.36 -17.32
C MET A 403 -19.13 22.00 -16.77
N MET A 404 -18.85 21.73 -15.49
CA MET A 404 -19.23 20.46 -14.87
C MET A 404 -20.75 20.39 -14.72
N GLY A 405 -21.37 19.56 -15.54
CA GLY A 405 -22.79 19.25 -15.58
C GLY A 405 -23.34 19.08 -17.00
N ASP A 406 -24.43 18.32 -17.13
CA ASP A 406 -25.19 18.15 -18.37
C ASP A 406 -26.10 19.37 -18.61
N PHE A 407 -25.91 20.03 -19.75
CA PHE A 407 -26.64 21.25 -20.12
C PHE A 407 -27.38 21.10 -21.45
N THR A 408 -27.72 19.86 -21.81
CA THR A 408 -28.56 19.55 -22.95
C THR A 408 -29.95 20.12 -22.74
N ALA A 409 -30.59 19.79 -21.62
CA ALA A 409 -31.90 20.33 -21.24
C ALA A 409 -31.88 21.23 -19.99
N THR A 410 -30.82 21.18 -19.18
CA THR A 410 -30.70 21.96 -17.94
C THR A 410 -29.91 23.25 -18.19
N SER A 411 -30.32 24.37 -17.60
CA SER A 411 -29.53 25.61 -17.71
C SER A 411 -28.30 25.57 -16.80
N PRO A 412 -27.11 25.93 -17.30
CA PRO A 412 -25.99 26.29 -16.43
C PRO A 412 -26.39 27.43 -15.49
N SER A 413 -25.83 27.43 -14.28
CA SER A 413 -26.10 28.48 -13.31
C SER A 413 -25.46 29.81 -13.74
N SER A 414 -25.99 30.94 -13.26
CA SER A 414 -25.38 32.25 -13.52
C SER A 414 -23.94 32.34 -13.01
N ALA A 415 -23.64 31.72 -11.87
CA ALA A 415 -22.30 31.69 -11.28
C ALA A 415 -21.30 30.93 -12.15
N GLN A 416 -21.72 29.81 -12.75
CA GLN A 416 -20.90 29.01 -13.65
C GLN A 416 -20.63 29.78 -14.96
N VAL A 417 -21.67 30.36 -15.59
CA VAL A 417 -21.52 31.18 -16.80
C VAL A 417 -20.64 32.40 -16.57
N ASP A 418 -20.80 33.08 -15.44
CA ASP A 418 -19.97 34.22 -15.02
C ASP A 418 -18.50 33.84 -14.86
N ALA A 419 -18.21 32.72 -14.18
CA ALA A 419 -16.86 32.23 -14.00
C ALA A 419 -16.18 31.83 -15.32
N VAL A 420 -16.91 31.13 -16.22
CA VAL A 420 -16.40 30.78 -17.57
C VAL A 420 -16.10 32.04 -18.38
N GLY A 421 -17.03 32.99 -18.44
CA GLY A 421 -16.84 34.25 -19.18
C GLY A 421 -15.68 35.07 -18.64
N LYS A 422 -15.54 35.15 -17.32
CA LYS A 422 -14.42 35.82 -16.67
C LYS A 422 -13.09 35.19 -17.03
N MET A 423 -12.97 33.86 -16.89
CA MET A 423 -11.76 33.12 -17.25
C MET A 423 -11.41 33.29 -18.74
N ALA A 424 -12.41 33.25 -19.64
CA ALA A 424 -12.21 33.51 -21.06
C ALA A 424 -11.68 34.94 -21.32
N GLY A 425 -12.28 35.96 -20.70
CA GLY A 425 -11.82 37.35 -20.85
C GLY A 425 -10.42 37.59 -20.30
N TRP A 426 -10.05 36.97 -19.18
CA TRP A 426 -8.69 37.01 -18.65
C TRP A 426 -7.69 36.39 -19.62
N PHE A 427 -8.00 35.23 -20.17
CA PHE A 427 -7.13 34.56 -21.14
C PHE A 427 -6.96 35.42 -22.39
N LEU A 428 -8.06 35.83 -23.04
CA LEU A 428 -8.05 36.62 -24.27
C LEU A 428 -7.36 37.98 -24.07
N GLY A 429 -7.60 38.66 -22.95
CA GLY A 429 -6.96 39.95 -22.65
C GLY A 429 -5.44 39.85 -22.52
N ARG A 430 -4.93 38.71 -22.03
CA ARG A 430 -3.48 38.44 -21.96
C ARG A 430 -2.85 38.22 -23.33
N GLN A 431 -3.66 37.89 -24.35
CA GLN A 431 -3.25 37.73 -25.75
C GLN A 431 -3.29 39.05 -26.52
N GLY A 432 -3.83 40.12 -25.92
CA GLY A 432 -4.07 41.38 -26.63
C GLY A 432 -5.30 41.35 -27.53
N VAL A 433 -6.18 40.35 -27.40
CA VAL A 433 -7.50 40.37 -28.04
C VAL A 433 -8.31 41.52 -27.42
N THR A 434 -8.91 42.35 -28.28
CA THR A 434 -9.64 43.56 -27.87
C THR A 434 -11.15 43.44 -28.03
N ASN A 435 -11.62 42.45 -28.80
CA ASN A 435 -13.03 42.19 -29.08
C ASN A 435 -13.37 40.70 -28.91
N ALA A 436 -14.11 40.34 -27.87
CA ALA A 436 -14.50 38.95 -27.56
C ALA A 436 -15.44 38.35 -28.61
N TYR A 437 -16.11 39.21 -29.40
CA TYR A 437 -17.00 38.82 -30.48
C TYR A 437 -16.26 38.65 -31.82
N GLY A 438 -14.97 38.98 -31.86
CA GLY A 438 -14.14 38.82 -33.04
C GLY A 438 -13.87 37.35 -33.37
N SER A 439 -13.28 37.16 -34.54
CA SER A 439 -12.83 35.86 -35.04
C SER A 439 -11.42 35.96 -35.62
N SER A 440 -10.76 34.82 -35.71
CA SER A 440 -9.43 34.67 -36.31
C SER A 440 -9.30 33.34 -37.04
N SER A 441 -8.34 33.30 -37.96
CA SER A 441 -8.00 32.07 -38.70
C SER A 441 -7.34 31.05 -37.77
N PHE A 442 -7.76 29.80 -37.88
CA PHE A 442 -7.29 28.68 -37.09
C PHE A 442 -7.00 27.49 -37.99
N VAL A 443 -5.87 26.80 -37.77
CA VAL A 443 -5.47 25.62 -38.55
C VAL A 443 -5.78 24.35 -37.76
N VAL A 444 -6.58 23.46 -38.34
CA VAL A 444 -6.97 22.19 -37.69
C VAL A 444 -5.80 21.20 -37.71
N GLY A 445 -5.37 20.73 -36.54
CA GLY A 445 -4.10 20.02 -36.35
C GLY A 445 -4.12 18.50 -36.51
N TYR A 446 -5.28 17.85 -36.39
CA TYR A 446 -5.40 16.40 -36.26
C TYR A 446 -6.39 15.79 -37.27
N PRO A 447 -6.12 14.60 -37.85
CA PRO A 447 -7.04 13.93 -38.76
C PRO A 447 -7.92 12.93 -37.98
N SER A 448 -9.21 13.21 -37.87
CA SER A 448 -10.21 12.28 -37.32
C SER A 448 -11.56 12.49 -38.01
N SER A 449 -12.32 11.42 -38.20
CA SER A 449 -13.71 11.44 -38.71
C SER A 449 -14.68 12.14 -37.75
N MET A 450 -14.31 12.28 -36.48
CA MET A 450 -15.07 13.00 -35.46
C MET A 450 -14.90 14.52 -35.59
N ILE A 451 -13.92 14.98 -36.36
CA ILE A 451 -13.67 16.41 -36.61
C ILE A 451 -14.42 16.82 -37.89
N LYS A 452 -15.13 17.94 -37.85
CA LYS A 452 -15.93 18.45 -38.98
C LYS A 452 -15.08 18.94 -40.15
N TYR A 453 -13.80 19.23 -39.88
CA TYR A 453 -12.89 19.89 -40.79
C TYR A 453 -11.64 19.03 -41.04
N PRO A 454 -11.15 18.94 -42.29
CA PRO A 454 -9.93 18.19 -42.59
C PRO A 454 -8.69 18.79 -41.91
N LYS A 455 -7.73 17.94 -41.52
CA LYS A 455 -6.41 18.36 -41.03
C LYS A 455 -5.73 19.31 -42.03
N GLY A 456 -5.14 20.38 -41.51
CA GLY A 456 -4.44 21.42 -42.27
C GLY A 456 -5.37 22.44 -42.92
N SER A 457 -6.69 22.25 -42.85
CA SER A 457 -7.64 23.27 -43.29
C SER A 457 -7.60 24.48 -42.35
N THR A 458 -7.71 25.68 -42.94
CA THR A 458 -7.82 26.94 -42.19
C THR A 458 -9.28 27.32 -42.09
N GLN A 459 -9.80 27.41 -40.87
CA GLN A 459 -11.17 27.85 -40.57
C GLN A 459 -11.15 29.20 -39.87
N SER A 460 -12.26 29.93 -39.88
CA SER A 460 -12.42 31.15 -39.08
C SER A 460 -13.34 30.85 -37.91
N PHE A 461 -12.81 30.90 -36.69
CA PHE A 461 -13.58 30.69 -35.47
C PHE A 461 -13.69 31.99 -34.68
N THR A 462 -14.82 32.19 -34.01
CA THR A 462 -14.92 33.22 -32.97
C THR A 462 -13.96 32.90 -31.84
N TYR A 463 -13.36 33.89 -31.19
CA TYR A 463 -12.40 33.67 -30.09
C TYR A 463 -12.95 32.80 -28.94
N ILE A 464 -14.27 32.75 -28.76
CA ILE A 464 -14.94 31.84 -27.82
C ILE A 464 -15.95 31.04 -28.62
N PHE A 465 -15.77 29.74 -28.73
CA PHE A 465 -16.65 28.82 -29.46
C PHE A 465 -16.91 27.54 -28.64
N ALA A 466 -17.88 26.74 -29.05
CA ALA A 466 -18.25 25.51 -28.37
C ALA A 466 -17.57 24.29 -29.02
N HIS A 467 -17.40 23.21 -28.25
CA HIS A 467 -16.82 21.98 -28.79
C HIS A 467 -17.58 21.46 -30.04
N ARG A 468 -18.91 21.49 -30.01
CA ARG A 468 -19.74 21.12 -31.17
C ARG A 468 -19.54 21.99 -32.41
N ASP A 469 -18.87 23.14 -32.35
CA ASP A 469 -18.56 23.93 -33.55
C ASP A 469 -17.43 23.29 -34.37
N VAL A 470 -16.60 22.43 -33.75
CA VAL A 470 -15.44 21.79 -34.39
C VAL A 470 -15.59 20.27 -34.55
N ASN A 471 -16.24 19.59 -33.60
CA ASN A 471 -16.35 18.14 -33.59
C ASN A 471 -17.82 17.68 -33.54
N TYR A 472 -18.09 16.41 -33.85
CA TYR A 472 -19.42 15.80 -33.82
C TYR A 472 -19.79 15.32 -32.41
N THR A 473 -20.13 16.28 -31.55
CA THR A 473 -20.51 16.09 -30.14
C THR A 473 -21.70 16.97 -29.76
N THR A 474 -22.39 16.64 -28.67
CA THR A 474 -23.38 17.52 -28.03
C THR A 474 -22.73 18.60 -27.15
N CYS A 475 -21.43 18.57 -26.85
CA CYS A 475 -20.81 19.57 -25.98
C CYS A 475 -20.94 21.02 -26.51
N PRO A 476 -21.38 22.01 -25.70
CA PRO A 476 -21.60 22.02 -24.25
C PRO A 476 -23.08 21.85 -23.82
N GLY A 477 -23.87 21.07 -24.55
CA GLY A 477 -25.34 20.97 -24.41
C GLY A 477 -26.07 22.13 -25.10
N ASP A 478 -27.37 21.95 -25.43
CA ASP A 478 -28.14 22.96 -26.17
C ASP A 478 -28.37 24.23 -25.36
N VAL A 479 -28.75 24.08 -24.09
CA VAL A 479 -28.91 25.23 -23.20
C VAL A 479 -27.56 25.86 -22.90
N GLY A 480 -26.50 25.07 -22.73
CA GLY A 480 -25.13 25.58 -22.59
C GLY A 480 -24.67 26.38 -23.82
N TYR A 481 -24.93 25.89 -25.02
CA TYR A 481 -24.60 26.56 -26.29
C TYR A 481 -25.32 27.90 -26.43
N SER A 482 -26.58 27.98 -25.98
CA SER A 482 -27.33 29.25 -25.96
C SER A 482 -26.67 30.35 -25.10
N ARG A 483 -25.78 29.98 -24.16
CA ARG A 483 -25.07 30.93 -23.28
C ARG A 483 -23.78 31.51 -23.88
N LEU A 484 -23.32 31.06 -25.05
CA LEU A 484 -22.06 31.54 -25.64
C LEU A 484 -22.01 33.06 -25.82
N SER A 485 -23.13 33.69 -26.23
CA SER A 485 -23.21 35.15 -26.36
C SER A 485 -23.07 35.88 -25.02
N GLN A 486 -23.62 35.30 -23.94
CA GLN A 486 -23.48 35.84 -22.59
C GLN A 486 -22.04 35.69 -22.09
N ILE A 487 -21.41 34.53 -22.32
CA ILE A 487 -19.99 34.28 -22.00
C ILE A 487 -19.09 35.30 -22.70
N ARG A 488 -19.32 35.58 -23.99
CA ARG A 488 -18.59 36.61 -24.76
C ARG A 488 -18.79 38.02 -24.18
N ALA A 489 -20.01 38.36 -23.74
CA ALA A 489 -20.29 39.66 -23.12
C ALA A 489 -19.48 39.86 -21.82
N ILE A 490 -19.46 38.84 -20.96
CA ILE A 490 -18.68 38.85 -19.71
C ILE A 490 -17.18 38.94 -20.03
N ALA A 491 -16.70 38.15 -21.00
CA ALA A 491 -15.30 38.20 -21.43
C ALA A 491 -14.89 39.59 -21.94
N GLN A 492 -15.76 40.26 -22.73
CA GLN A 492 -15.54 41.62 -23.21
C GLN A 492 -15.41 42.63 -22.07
N GLN A 493 -16.22 42.51 -21.03
CA GLN A 493 -16.15 43.38 -19.85
C GLN A 493 -14.82 43.24 -19.12
N VAL A 494 -14.32 42.01 -18.97
CA VAL A 494 -13.02 41.74 -18.35
C VAL A 494 -11.86 42.29 -19.18
N MET A 495 -11.92 42.17 -20.51
CA MET A 495 -10.87 42.72 -21.40
C MET A 495 -10.87 44.26 -21.45
N GLY A 496 -12.05 44.90 -21.44
CA GLY A 496 -12.22 46.35 -21.58
C GLY A 496 -11.71 47.21 -20.42
N ALA A 497 -11.42 46.62 -19.25
CA ALA A 497 -10.96 47.34 -18.07
C ALA A 497 -9.46 47.77 -18.10
N SER A 498 -8.72 47.51 -19.19
CA SER A 498 -7.24 47.44 -19.15
C SER A 498 -6.42 48.59 -19.79
N ALA A 499 -7.02 49.62 -20.41
CA ALA A 499 -6.24 50.74 -20.97
C ALA A 499 -5.90 51.80 -19.89
N THR A 500 -4.61 51.93 -19.54
CA THR A 500 -4.12 52.81 -18.46
C THR A 500 -2.89 53.65 -18.86
N THR A 501 -2.72 54.83 -18.25
CA THR A 501 -1.61 55.78 -18.52
C THR A 501 -0.96 56.28 -17.23
N TRP A 502 0.37 56.23 -17.13
CA TRP A 502 1.13 56.78 -16.00
C TRP A 502 1.38 58.29 -16.16
N LYS A 503 1.26 59.05 -15.06
CA LYS A 503 1.65 60.47 -14.99
C LYS A 503 2.46 60.73 -13.73
N LEU A 504 3.56 61.46 -13.88
CA LEU A 504 4.38 61.94 -12.77
C LEU A 504 3.89 63.33 -12.36
N SER A 505 3.62 63.53 -11.07
CA SER A 505 3.30 64.84 -10.51
C SER A 505 4.15 65.07 -9.26
N GLY A 506 5.00 66.10 -9.30
CA GLY A 506 6.09 66.26 -8.32
C GLY A 506 7.05 65.08 -8.37
N SER A 507 7.19 64.37 -7.25
CA SER A 507 8.01 63.15 -7.12
C SER A 507 7.19 61.87 -7.03
N THR A 508 5.89 61.90 -7.34
CA THR A 508 4.97 60.77 -7.16
C THR A 508 4.29 60.38 -8.47
N TRP A 509 4.30 59.08 -8.76
CA TRP A 509 3.62 58.51 -9.91
C TRP A 509 2.14 58.23 -9.60
N TYR A 510 1.29 58.50 -10.59
CA TYR A 510 -0.15 58.26 -10.56
C TYR A 510 -0.55 57.50 -11.84
N LEU A 511 -1.52 56.59 -11.73
CA LEU A 511 -2.07 55.87 -12.87
C LEU A 511 -3.47 56.40 -13.20
N TYR A 512 -3.77 56.53 -14.49
CA TYR A 512 -5.06 57.01 -15.00
C TYR A 512 -5.70 55.98 -15.91
N SER A 513 -7.03 55.86 -15.88
CA SER A 513 -7.80 55.09 -16.87
C SER A 513 -7.80 55.78 -18.23
N ALA A 514 -8.24 55.08 -19.27
CA ALA A 514 -8.46 55.64 -20.61
C ALA A 514 -9.37 56.88 -20.61
N ASN A 515 -10.29 56.98 -19.65
CA ASN A 515 -11.23 58.10 -19.52
C ASN A 515 -10.66 59.26 -18.69
N GLY A 516 -9.38 59.22 -18.32
CA GLY A 516 -8.71 60.30 -17.58
C GLY A 516 -8.99 60.31 -16.07
N THR A 517 -9.60 59.26 -15.52
CA THR A 517 -9.84 59.13 -14.08
C THR A 517 -8.60 58.60 -13.38
N ARG A 518 -8.21 59.21 -12.25
CA ARG A 518 -7.09 58.73 -11.42
C ARG A 518 -7.47 57.43 -10.71
N LEU A 519 -6.65 56.40 -10.90
CA LEU A 519 -6.85 55.07 -10.34
C LEU A 519 -6.25 54.95 -8.94
N THR A 520 -6.86 54.08 -8.14
CA THR A 520 -6.44 53.73 -6.77
C THR A 520 -6.45 52.20 -6.62
N GLY A 521 -5.93 51.68 -5.51
CA GLY A 521 -5.85 50.25 -5.26
C GLY A 521 -4.81 49.53 -6.11
N TRP A 522 -4.95 48.21 -6.25
CA TRP A 522 -4.07 47.39 -7.09
C TRP A 522 -4.37 47.58 -8.57
N GLN A 523 -3.33 47.73 -9.39
CA GLN A 523 -3.42 47.95 -10.83
C GLN A 523 -2.39 47.08 -11.57
N LEU A 524 -2.86 46.32 -12.56
CA LEU A 524 -2.00 45.50 -13.41
C LEU A 524 -1.69 46.28 -14.70
N VAL A 525 -0.42 46.64 -14.87
CA VAL A 525 0.03 47.40 -16.04
C VAL A 525 1.13 46.63 -16.76
N LYS A 526 0.85 46.21 -17.99
CA LYS A 526 1.80 45.47 -18.86
C LYS A 526 2.46 44.29 -18.13
N GLY A 527 1.65 43.49 -17.44
CA GLY A 527 2.10 42.29 -16.71
C GLY A 527 2.78 42.55 -15.37
N THR A 528 2.88 43.81 -14.91
CA THR A 528 3.43 44.15 -13.58
C THR A 528 2.36 44.78 -12.69
N TRP A 529 2.26 44.32 -11.44
CA TRP A 529 1.36 44.87 -10.44
C TRP A 529 1.92 46.10 -9.74
N TYR A 530 1.06 47.08 -9.51
CA TYR A 530 1.36 48.30 -8.75
C TYR A 530 0.23 48.54 -7.75
N TYR A 531 0.53 49.15 -6.59
CA TYR A 531 -0.49 49.60 -5.65
C TYR A 531 -0.50 51.12 -5.58
N LEU A 532 -1.68 51.71 -5.80
CA LEU A 532 -1.93 53.13 -5.74
C LEU A 532 -2.72 53.38 -4.45
N GLY A 533 -2.20 54.20 -3.54
CA GLY A 533 -2.88 54.50 -2.27
C GLY A 533 -4.22 55.21 -2.47
N GLY A 534 -4.95 55.51 -1.39
CA GLY A 534 -6.26 56.19 -1.47
C GLY A 534 -6.22 57.55 -2.18
N SER A 535 -5.07 58.22 -2.23
CA SER A 535 -4.85 59.46 -3.01
C SER A 535 -4.47 59.21 -4.47
N GLY A 536 -4.35 57.96 -4.91
CA GLY A 536 -3.83 57.56 -6.23
C GLY A 536 -2.30 57.51 -6.33
N ALA A 537 -1.59 57.85 -5.26
CA ALA A 537 -0.12 57.84 -5.23
C ALA A 537 0.43 56.41 -5.28
N MET A 538 1.34 56.12 -6.21
CA MET A 538 2.04 54.84 -6.29
C MET A 538 2.88 54.57 -5.04
N ARG A 539 2.75 53.36 -4.50
CA ARG A 539 3.42 52.92 -3.27
C ARG A 539 4.68 52.11 -3.60
N THR A 540 5.64 52.12 -2.69
CA THR A 540 6.89 51.33 -2.72
C THR A 540 7.15 50.74 -1.32
N GLY A 541 8.07 49.78 -1.21
CA GLY A 541 8.41 49.10 0.05
C GLY A 541 7.30 48.16 0.54
N TRP A 542 7.34 47.84 1.84
CA TRP A 542 6.32 47.02 2.50
C TRP A 542 4.98 47.76 2.59
N GLN A 543 3.92 47.13 2.11
CA GLN A 543 2.55 47.65 2.17
C GLN A 543 1.63 46.57 2.77
N GLN A 544 0.87 46.94 3.78
CA GLN A 544 -0.20 46.11 4.29
C GLN A 544 -1.51 46.54 3.64
N VAL A 545 -2.13 45.64 2.88
CA VAL A 545 -3.39 45.88 2.18
C VAL A 545 -4.38 44.80 2.61
N ASN A 546 -5.51 45.22 3.21
CA ASN A 546 -6.54 44.33 3.73
C ASN A 546 -6.00 43.21 4.66
N GLY A 547 -5.03 43.56 5.52
CA GLY A 547 -4.40 42.63 6.45
C GLY A 547 -3.22 41.83 5.88
N THR A 548 -3.05 41.78 4.55
CA THR A 548 -1.98 41.03 3.88
C THR A 548 -0.78 41.93 3.56
N TRP A 549 0.43 41.44 3.79
CA TRP A 549 1.67 42.16 3.49
C TRP A 549 2.16 41.87 2.07
N TYR A 550 2.62 42.93 1.40
CA TYR A 550 3.21 42.89 0.06
C TYR A 550 4.48 43.73 0.03
N TYR A 551 5.42 43.39 -0.86
CA TYR A 551 6.62 44.19 -1.07
C TYR A 551 6.66 44.76 -2.48
N LEU A 552 6.71 46.09 -2.57
CA LEU A 552 6.80 46.83 -3.84
C LEU A 552 8.22 47.35 -4.03
N GLY A 553 8.84 47.03 -5.17
CA GLY A 553 10.18 47.48 -5.50
C GLY A 553 10.27 49.01 -5.65
N GLY A 554 11.49 49.53 -5.86
CA GLY A 554 11.71 50.97 -6.05
C GLY A 554 10.97 51.59 -7.24
N SER A 555 10.61 50.79 -8.25
CA SER A 555 9.76 51.21 -9.38
C SER A 555 8.26 51.16 -9.08
N GLY A 556 7.85 50.73 -7.88
CA GLY A 556 6.46 50.46 -7.49
C GLY A 556 5.92 49.09 -7.91
N GLY A 557 6.68 48.36 -8.74
CA GLY A 557 6.31 47.01 -9.17
C GLY A 557 6.34 46.02 -8.00
N MET A 558 5.27 45.25 -7.85
CA MET A 558 5.15 44.20 -6.85
C MET A 558 6.19 43.09 -7.07
N ARG A 559 6.84 42.67 -5.99
CA ARG A 559 7.81 41.58 -6.00
C ARG A 559 7.16 40.25 -5.65
N THR A 560 7.70 39.19 -6.22
CA THR A 560 7.35 37.78 -5.96
C THR A 560 8.64 36.99 -5.75
N GLY A 561 8.52 35.74 -5.30
CA GLY A 561 9.65 34.87 -4.97
C GLY A 561 10.42 35.33 -3.73
N TRP A 562 11.66 34.84 -3.61
CA TRP A 562 12.58 35.20 -2.53
C TRP A 562 13.04 36.64 -2.65
N GLN A 563 12.88 37.41 -1.58
CA GLN A 563 13.34 38.79 -1.48
C GLN A 563 14.17 38.97 -0.21
N GLN A 564 15.36 39.51 -0.37
CA GLN A 564 16.18 39.94 0.76
C GLN A 564 15.93 41.42 1.01
N VAL A 565 15.37 41.74 2.17
CA VAL A 565 15.08 43.11 2.60
C VAL A 565 15.81 43.34 3.92
N ASP A 566 16.72 44.31 3.93
CA ASP A 566 17.56 44.66 5.08
C ASP A 566 18.26 43.44 5.71
N GLY A 567 18.80 42.56 4.86
CA GLY A 567 19.52 41.36 5.28
C GLY A 567 18.64 40.18 5.70
N THR A 568 17.32 40.36 5.81
CA THR A 568 16.37 39.29 6.16
C THR A 568 15.69 38.74 4.91
N TRP A 569 15.58 37.42 4.81
CA TRP A 569 14.89 36.77 3.70
C TRP A 569 13.39 36.62 3.97
N TYR A 570 12.61 36.97 2.96
CA TYR A 570 11.15 36.80 2.90
C TYR A 570 10.80 36.07 1.62
N TYR A 571 9.70 35.30 1.65
CA TYR A 571 9.14 34.72 0.44
C TYR A 571 7.82 35.39 0.12
N LEU A 572 7.71 35.95 -1.07
CA LEU A 572 6.50 36.59 -1.58
C LEU A 572 5.89 35.59 -2.57
N GLY A 573 4.67 35.13 -2.31
CA GLY A 573 3.97 34.19 -3.20
C GLY A 573 3.77 34.78 -4.60
N ARG A 574 3.21 33.99 -5.53
CA ARG A 574 2.95 34.48 -6.90
C ARG A 574 1.99 35.68 -6.94
N SER A 575 1.14 35.84 -5.93
CA SER A 575 0.32 37.03 -5.69
C SER A 575 1.05 38.24 -5.13
N GLY A 576 2.33 38.09 -4.79
CA GLY A 576 3.09 39.05 -4.00
C GLY A 576 2.75 39.08 -2.52
N ALA A 577 1.81 38.24 -2.06
CA ALA A 577 1.50 38.12 -0.64
C ALA A 577 2.71 37.52 0.11
N MET A 578 3.10 38.12 1.22
CA MET A 578 4.17 37.63 2.07
C MET A 578 3.75 36.31 2.72
N ALA A 579 4.52 35.27 2.45
CA ALA A 579 4.29 33.96 3.01
C ALA A 579 4.66 33.91 4.51
N THR A 580 3.92 33.09 5.24
CA THR A 580 4.21 32.71 6.63
C THR A 580 3.99 31.20 6.76
N GLY A 581 4.48 30.60 7.85
CA GLY A 581 4.41 29.16 8.07
C GLY A 581 5.30 28.35 7.12
N TRP A 582 4.95 27.07 6.93
CA TRP A 582 5.66 26.16 6.03
C TRP A 582 5.39 26.49 4.57
N GLN A 583 6.45 26.55 3.76
CA GLN A 583 6.38 26.83 2.32
C GLN A 583 7.27 25.86 1.56
N GLN A 584 6.74 25.24 0.52
CA GLN A 584 7.50 24.41 -0.40
C GLN A 584 7.84 25.22 -1.65
N VAL A 585 9.12 25.45 -1.89
CA VAL A 585 9.64 26.21 -3.03
C VAL A 585 10.61 25.33 -3.79
N ASP A 586 10.31 25.04 -5.05
CA ASP A 586 11.10 24.17 -5.93
C ASP A 586 11.45 22.81 -5.28
N GLY A 587 10.45 22.19 -4.65
CA GLY A 587 10.59 20.90 -3.96
C GLY A 587 11.25 20.96 -2.58
N THR A 588 11.78 22.11 -2.17
CA THR A 588 12.45 22.30 -0.87
C THR A 588 11.53 23.01 0.12
N TRP A 589 11.44 22.49 1.35
CA TRP A 589 10.63 23.09 2.42
C TRP A 589 11.40 24.18 3.16
N TYR A 590 10.72 25.27 3.49
CA TYR A 590 11.19 26.39 4.29
C TYR A 590 10.13 26.74 5.33
N TYR A 591 10.53 27.35 6.45
CA TYR A 591 9.60 27.89 7.43
C TYR A 591 9.78 29.41 7.53
N LEU A 592 8.69 30.15 7.36
CA LEU A 592 8.64 31.60 7.46
C LEU A 592 7.91 31.93 8.75
N GLY A 593 8.53 32.69 9.65
CA GLY A 593 7.91 33.08 10.92
C GLY A 593 6.65 33.93 10.74
N ARG A 594 5.99 34.28 11.84
CA ARG A 594 4.79 35.16 11.79
C ARG A 594 5.05 36.53 11.16
N SER A 595 6.28 37.03 11.24
CA SER A 595 6.72 38.26 10.56
C SER A 595 7.08 38.06 9.09
N GLY A 596 7.00 36.83 8.55
CA GLY A 596 7.45 36.45 7.22
C GLY A 596 8.96 36.20 7.10
N ALA A 597 9.73 36.44 8.16
CA ALA A 597 11.16 36.19 8.15
C ALA A 597 11.47 34.69 8.05
N MET A 598 12.36 34.31 7.14
CA MET A 598 12.80 32.93 6.97
C MET A 598 13.56 32.43 8.20
N ALA A 599 13.10 31.30 8.74
CA ALA A 599 13.72 30.66 9.89
C ALA A 599 14.95 29.83 9.49
N THR A 600 15.90 29.75 10.41
CA THR A 600 17.08 28.88 10.34
C THR A 600 17.31 28.22 11.71
N GLY A 601 18.10 27.16 11.76
CA GLY A 601 18.36 26.38 12.97
C GLY A 601 17.17 25.55 13.43
N TRP A 602 17.16 25.20 14.72
CA TRP A 602 16.07 24.43 15.35
C TRP A 602 14.81 25.27 15.50
N GLN A 603 13.68 24.72 15.04
CA GLN A 603 12.37 25.35 15.14
C GLN A 603 11.36 24.35 15.72
N GLN A 604 10.57 24.81 16.69
CA GLN A 604 9.46 24.03 17.23
C GLN A 604 8.16 24.53 16.62
N VAL A 605 7.49 23.67 15.85
CA VAL A 605 6.24 23.99 15.16
C VAL A 605 5.23 22.89 15.49
N ASP A 606 4.07 23.29 16.00
CA ASP A 606 2.96 22.39 16.38
C ASP A 606 3.39 21.19 17.25
N GLY A 607 4.33 21.44 18.18
CA GLY A 607 4.83 20.43 19.11
C GLY A 607 5.94 19.53 18.58
N ALA A 608 6.25 19.58 17.28
CA ALA A 608 7.36 18.86 16.67
C ALA A 608 8.59 19.78 16.45
N TRP A 609 9.78 19.19 16.52
CA TRP A 609 11.04 19.89 16.24
C TRP A 609 11.48 19.65 14.80
N TYR A 610 11.98 20.70 14.16
CA TYR A 610 12.51 20.68 12.80
C TYR A 610 13.86 21.40 12.79
N TYR A 611 14.73 21.03 11.87
CA TYR A 611 16.00 21.72 11.66
C TYR A 611 16.03 22.35 10.27
N LEU A 612 16.22 23.67 10.23
CA LEU A 612 16.32 24.45 8.99
C LEU A 612 17.78 24.82 8.81
N GLY A 613 18.38 24.46 7.68
CA GLY A 613 19.77 24.79 7.35
C GLY A 613 20.02 26.29 7.27
N ARG A 614 21.28 26.68 7.03
CA ARG A 614 21.65 28.11 6.88
C ARG A 614 20.94 28.81 5.71
N SER A 615 20.59 28.07 4.67
CA SER A 615 19.77 28.55 3.55
C SER A 615 18.27 28.61 3.86
N GLY A 616 17.85 28.18 5.05
CA GLY A 616 16.44 28.01 5.44
C GLY A 616 15.82 26.68 4.97
N ALA A 617 16.53 25.87 4.19
CA ALA A 617 16.05 24.59 3.71
C ALA A 617 15.85 23.60 4.88
N MET A 618 14.68 22.98 4.95
CA MET A 618 14.36 21.97 5.95
C MET A 618 15.20 20.70 5.74
N ALA A 619 15.88 20.28 6.79
CA ALA A 619 16.67 19.07 6.78
C ALA A 619 15.81 17.82 6.94
N THR A 620 16.22 16.75 6.28
CA THR A 620 15.71 15.38 6.46
C THR A 620 16.88 14.42 6.63
N GLY A 621 16.61 13.20 7.09
CA GLY A 621 17.62 12.19 7.37
C GLY A 621 18.52 12.52 8.55
N TRP A 622 19.72 11.93 8.55
CA TRP A 622 20.72 12.13 9.59
C TRP A 622 21.37 13.51 9.51
N GLN A 623 21.38 14.24 10.62
CA GLN A 623 21.98 15.56 10.73
C GLN A 623 22.87 15.63 11.96
N GLN A 624 24.08 16.15 11.79
CA GLN A 624 24.99 16.44 12.90
C GLN A 624 24.89 17.91 13.25
N VAL A 625 24.42 18.20 14.46
CA VAL A 625 24.24 19.57 14.97
C VAL A 625 24.91 19.66 16.34
N ASP A 626 25.84 20.59 16.49
CA ASP A 626 26.61 20.83 17.72
C ASP A 626 27.26 19.54 18.31
N GLY A 627 27.76 18.68 17.42
CA GLY A 627 28.46 17.44 17.79
C GLY A 627 27.55 16.24 18.09
N ALA A 628 26.23 16.43 18.17
CA ALA A 628 25.26 15.34 18.34
C ALA A 628 24.57 14.98 17.01
N TRP A 629 24.22 13.70 16.85
CA TRP A 629 23.47 13.23 15.69
C TRP A 629 21.97 13.20 15.99
N TYR A 630 21.18 13.66 15.03
CA TYR A 630 19.73 13.68 15.06
C TYR A 630 19.20 13.02 13.79
N TYR A 631 18.02 12.43 13.86
CA TYR A 631 17.34 11.91 12.68
C TYR A 631 16.05 12.69 12.45
N LEU A 632 15.94 13.32 11.29
CA LEU A 632 14.77 14.07 10.85
C LEU A 632 14.02 13.17 9.86
N GLY A 633 12.76 12.85 10.14
CA GLY A 633 11.94 12.00 9.27
C GLY A 633 11.73 12.60 7.87
N ARG A 634 11.01 11.89 6.99
CA ARG A 634 10.68 12.41 5.64
C ARG A 634 9.88 13.71 5.68
N SER A 635 9.06 13.91 6.72
CA SER A 635 8.34 15.15 6.98
C SER A 635 9.22 16.26 7.57
N GLY A 636 10.49 15.98 7.86
CA GLY A 636 11.41 16.88 8.57
C GLY A 636 11.28 16.87 10.09
N ALA A 637 10.25 16.19 10.64
CA ALA A 637 10.07 16.10 12.08
C ALA A 637 11.19 15.28 12.73
N MET A 638 11.77 15.83 13.80
CA MET A 638 12.83 15.18 14.58
C MET A 638 12.29 13.94 15.28
N ALA A 639 12.93 12.81 15.01
CA ALA A 639 12.57 11.53 15.60
C ALA A 639 13.06 11.43 17.05
N THR A 640 12.30 10.69 17.85
CA THR A 640 12.66 10.26 19.21
C THR A 640 12.34 8.77 19.37
N GLY A 641 12.88 8.14 20.41
CA GLY A 641 12.73 6.71 20.65
C GLY A 641 13.46 5.83 19.64
N TRP A 642 12.99 4.58 19.49
CA TRP A 642 13.54 3.60 18.56
C TRP A 642 13.18 3.91 17.11
N GLN A 643 14.17 3.91 16.23
CA GLN A 643 14.00 4.17 14.81
C GLN A 643 14.77 3.14 13.99
N GLN A 644 14.11 2.53 13.00
CA GLN A 644 14.77 1.62 12.07
C GLN A 644 15.09 2.38 10.78
N VAL A 645 16.38 2.53 10.49
CA VAL A 645 16.86 3.25 9.30
C VAL A 645 17.73 2.30 8.49
N ASN A 646 17.32 1.99 7.26
CA ASN A 646 18.00 1.06 6.35
C ASN A 646 18.31 -0.30 7.02
N GLY A 647 17.33 -0.86 7.72
CA GLY A 647 17.45 -2.16 8.41
C GLY A 647 18.23 -2.13 9.74
N THR A 648 18.86 -1.02 10.10
CA THR A 648 19.59 -0.87 11.38
C THR A 648 18.74 -0.11 12.39
N TRP A 649 18.66 -0.60 13.62
CA TRP A 649 17.97 0.08 14.72
C TRP A 649 18.86 1.12 15.40
N TYR A 650 18.30 2.30 15.65
CA TYR A 650 18.91 3.40 16.37
C TYR A 650 17.97 3.85 17.49
N TYR A 651 18.51 4.50 18.52
CA TYR A 651 17.70 5.12 19.56
C TYR A 651 18.01 6.60 19.66
N LEU A 652 16.98 7.43 19.57
CA LEU A 652 17.05 8.88 19.67
C LEU A 652 16.44 9.26 21.03
N GLY A 653 17.18 9.98 21.86
CA GLY A 653 16.70 10.41 23.18
C GLY A 653 15.49 11.35 23.09
N ARG A 654 14.98 11.80 24.24
CA ARG A 654 13.88 12.79 24.28
C ARG A 654 14.25 14.13 23.62
N SER A 655 15.54 14.50 23.64
CA SER A 655 16.06 15.66 22.92
C SER A 655 16.30 15.39 21.43
N GLY A 656 16.07 14.16 20.95
CA GLY A 656 16.39 13.71 19.60
C GLY A 656 17.84 13.29 19.37
N ALA A 657 18.72 13.49 20.35
CA ALA A 657 20.12 13.10 20.23
C ALA A 657 20.26 11.57 20.20
N MET A 658 21.01 11.06 19.23
CA MET A 658 21.27 9.64 19.03
C MET A 658 22.13 9.07 20.17
N ALA A 659 21.68 7.95 20.73
CA ALA A 659 22.41 7.22 21.76
C ALA A 659 23.57 6.39 21.16
N THR A 660 24.67 6.33 21.90
CA THR A 660 25.80 5.43 21.67
C THR A 660 26.18 4.74 22.99
N GLY A 661 26.84 3.59 22.92
CA GLY A 661 27.21 2.80 24.09
C GLY A 661 26.00 2.12 24.77
N TRP A 662 26.11 1.91 26.08
CA TRP A 662 25.03 1.28 26.87
C TRP A 662 23.79 2.18 26.95
N LEU A 663 22.66 1.62 26.55
CA LEU A 663 21.35 2.27 26.57
C LEU A 663 20.39 1.48 27.47
N LYS A 664 19.75 2.18 28.41
CA LYS A 664 18.63 1.63 29.17
C LYS A 664 17.31 2.21 28.67
N ALA A 665 16.55 1.42 27.93
CA ALA A 665 15.20 1.79 27.47
C ALA A 665 14.17 1.08 28.36
N GLY A 666 13.53 1.84 29.26
CA GLY A 666 12.65 1.28 30.29
C GLY A 666 13.43 0.44 31.31
N SER A 667 13.05 -0.83 31.47
CA SER A 667 13.76 -1.79 32.33
C SER A 667 14.86 -2.57 31.62
N THR A 668 15.03 -2.36 30.30
CA THR A 668 15.81 -3.25 29.43
C THR A 668 17.08 -2.56 28.95
N TRP A 669 18.19 -3.29 28.92
CA TRP A 669 19.48 -2.82 28.47
C TRP A 669 19.77 -3.26 27.05
N PHE A 670 20.37 -2.35 26.28
CA PHE A 670 20.81 -2.52 24.90
C PHE A 670 22.22 -1.95 24.76
N TYR A 671 22.94 -2.34 23.71
CA TYR A 671 24.22 -1.73 23.38
C TYR A 671 24.19 -1.13 21.97
N MET A 672 24.43 0.17 21.88
CA MET A 672 24.50 0.93 20.64
C MET A 672 25.97 1.10 20.24
N GLY A 673 26.33 0.78 19.01
CA GLY A 673 27.69 0.96 18.51
C GLY A 673 28.12 2.44 18.44
N GLY A 674 29.38 2.70 18.09
CA GLY A 674 29.91 4.08 17.96
C GLY A 674 29.21 4.92 16.89
N SER A 675 28.62 4.28 15.87
CA SER A 675 27.74 4.92 14.87
C SER A 675 26.28 5.00 15.31
N GLY A 676 25.94 4.55 16.52
CA GLY A 676 24.59 4.52 17.08
C GLY A 676 23.73 3.32 16.68
N GLY A 677 24.20 2.44 15.81
CA GLY A 677 23.47 1.23 15.43
C GLY A 677 23.43 0.20 16.55
N MET A 678 22.24 -0.35 16.84
CA MET A 678 22.02 -1.38 17.86
C MET A 678 22.82 -2.65 17.54
N ARG A 679 23.48 -3.22 18.54
CA ARG A 679 24.24 -4.47 18.43
C ARG A 679 23.44 -5.66 18.93
N THR A 680 23.71 -6.82 18.32
CA THR A 680 23.22 -8.14 18.73
C THR A 680 24.41 -9.10 18.91
N GLY A 681 24.17 -10.29 19.47
CA GLY A 681 25.19 -11.30 19.72
C GLY A 681 26.19 -10.93 20.82
N TRP A 682 27.38 -11.53 20.77
CA TRP A 682 28.46 -11.28 21.73
C TRP A 682 29.14 -9.94 21.50
N GLN A 683 29.25 -9.12 22.55
CA GLN A 683 29.90 -7.81 22.52
C GLN A 683 30.92 -7.69 23.65
N GLN A 684 32.14 -7.26 23.33
CA GLN A 684 33.16 -6.97 24.32
C GLN A 684 33.19 -5.47 24.61
N VAL A 685 32.91 -5.10 25.86
CA VAL A 685 32.86 -3.70 26.32
C VAL A 685 33.69 -3.58 27.59
N ASP A 686 34.68 -2.69 27.59
CA ASP A 686 35.61 -2.46 28.70
C ASP A 686 36.25 -3.74 29.27
N GLY A 687 36.59 -4.67 28.38
CA GLY A 687 37.25 -5.94 28.72
C GLY A 687 36.32 -7.07 29.19
N ALA A 688 35.02 -6.79 29.41
CA ALA A 688 34.02 -7.81 29.75
C ALA A 688 33.17 -8.19 28.53
N TRP A 689 32.72 -9.44 28.47
CA TRP A 689 31.82 -9.94 27.43
C TRP A 689 30.37 -9.86 27.88
N TYR A 690 29.49 -9.47 26.96
CA TYR A 690 28.05 -9.37 27.15
C TYR A 690 27.35 -10.06 25.97
N TYR A 691 26.17 -10.61 26.22
CA TYR A 691 25.34 -11.21 25.17
C TYR A 691 24.04 -10.44 24.99
N LEU A 692 23.83 -9.95 23.77
CA LEU A 692 22.63 -9.27 23.32
C LEU A 692 21.86 -10.27 22.46
N ASP A 693 20.59 -10.54 22.75
CA ASP A 693 19.79 -11.45 21.91
C ASP A 693 19.49 -10.82 20.53
N ASP A 694 18.74 -11.54 19.69
CA ASP A 694 18.41 -11.08 18.33
C ASP A 694 17.57 -9.79 18.31
N SER A 695 16.91 -9.47 19.42
CA SER A 695 16.19 -8.19 19.61
C SER A 695 17.08 -7.09 20.19
N GLY A 696 18.37 -7.37 20.41
CA GLY A 696 19.35 -6.45 20.99
C GLY A 696 19.30 -6.36 22.51
N VAL A 697 18.48 -7.17 23.17
CA VAL A 697 18.31 -7.13 24.62
C VAL A 697 19.48 -7.82 25.31
N MET A 698 20.11 -7.12 26.25
CA MET A 698 21.16 -7.68 27.09
C MET A 698 20.60 -8.77 28.02
N ARG A 699 21.11 -9.98 27.86
CA ARG A 699 20.71 -11.14 28.64
C ARG A 699 21.46 -11.21 29.97
N THR A 700 20.79 -11.82 30.96
CA THR A 700 21.36 -12.18 32.26
C THR A 700 20.99 -13.63 32.59
N GLY A 701 21.68 -14.24 33.55
CA GLY A 701 21.53 -15.65 33.90
C GLY A 701 22.12 -16.62 32.88
N TRP A 702 21.64 -17.86 32.91
CA TRP A 702 22.07 -18.92 31.99
C TRP A 702 21.53 -18.70 30.58
N GLN A 703 22.40 -18.74 29.57
CA GLN A 703 22.04 -18.65 28.16
C GLN A 703 22.75 -19.76 27.38
N GLN A 704 22.04 -20.40 26.45
CA GLN A 704 22.63 -21.38 25.54
C GLN A 704 22.84 -20.71 24.18
N VAL A 705 24.09 -20.67 23.72
CA VAL A 705 24.49 -20.05 22.45
C VAL A 705 25.38 -21.04 21.70
N ASP A 706 25.01 -21.38 20.46
CA ASP A 706 25.72 -22.34 19.61
C ASP A 706 26.02 -23.70 20.29
N GLY A 707 25.07 -24.18 21.10
CA GLY A 707 25.16 -25.47 21.80
C GLY A 707 25.97 -25.44 23.10
N ALA A 708 26.65 -24.35 23.44
CA ALA A 708 27.37 -24.17 24.71
C ALA A 708 26.55 -23.32 25.70
N TRP A 709 26.68 -23.61 26.99
CA TRP A 709 26.05 -22.84 28.06
C TRP A 709 26.98 -21.75 28.59
N TYR A 710 26.46 -20.54 28.77
CA TYR A 710 27.15 -19.39 29.33
C TYR A 710 26.33 -18.82 30.47
N TYR A 711 26.99 -18.14 31.42
CA TYR A 711 26.31 -17.43 32.49
C TYR A 711 26.66 -15.95 32.46
N LEU A 712 25.63 -15.12 32.33
CA LEU A 712 25.74 -13.66 32.33
C LEU A 712 25.30 -13.16 33.71
N GLY A 713 26.15 -12.44 34.42
CA GLY A 713 25.85 -11.93 35.76
C GLY A 713 24.67 -10.94 35.77
N ARG A 714 24.32 -10.41 36.95
CA ARG A 714 23.25 -9.39 37.06
C ARG A 714 23.54 -8.10 36.27
N SER A 715 24.82 -7.78 36.07
CA SER A 715 25.28 -6.68 35.21
C SER A 715 25.30 -7.05 33.72
N GLY A 716 25.03 -8.30 33.36
CA GLY A 716 25.18 -8.84 32.00
C GLY A 716 26.58 -9.36 31.66
N ALA A 717 27.58 -9.10 32.51
CA ALA A 717 28.95 -9.55 32.26
C ALA A 717 29.06 -11.08 32.34
N MET A 718 29.69 -11.69 31.34
CA MET A 718 29.91 -13.12 31.23
C MET A 718 30.88 -13.62 32.31
N ALA A 719 30.48 -14.68 33.01
CA ALA A 719 31.32 -15.34 34.00
C ALA A 719 32.39 -16.23 33.33
N THR A 720 33.58 -16.25 33.93
CA THR A 720 34.66 -17.20 33.64
C THR A 720 35.16 -17.80 34.96
N GLY A 721 35.74 -19.00 34.91
CA GLY A 721 36.20 -19.73 36.09
C GLY A 721 35.05 -20.33 36.92
N TRP A 722 35.27 -20.45 38.23
CA TRP A 722 34.28 -21.00 39.16
C TRP A 722 33.09 -20.07 39.34
N LEU A 723 31.90 -20.59 39.08
CA LEU A 723 30.62 -19.88 39.20
C LEU A 723 29.73 -20.57 40.21
N LYS A 724 29.18 -19.82 41.17
CA LYS A 724 28.11 -20.31 42.06
C LYS A 724 26.77 -19.74 41.63
N ALA A 725 25.91 -20.58 41.04
CA ALA A 725 24.54 -20.21 40.70
C ALA A 725 23.57 -20.90 41.66
N GLY A 726 22.94 -20.12 42.55
CA GLY A 726 22.15 -20.66 43.66
C GLY A 726 23.02 -21.39 44.68
N SER A 727 22.69 -22.65 44.97
CA SER A 727 23.47 -23.52 45.86
C SER A 727 24.52 -24.36 45.13
N THR A 728 24.56 -24.32 43.80
CA THR A 728 25.37 -25.23 42.97
C THR A 728 26.57 -24.51 42.37
N TRP A 729 27.71 -25.18 42.33
CA TRP A 729 28.93 -24.71 41.68
C TRP A 729 29.04 -25.26 40.25
N PHE A 730 29.56 -24.44 39.34
CA PHE A 730 29.82 -24.74 37.94
C PHE A 730 31.21 -24.22 37.58
N TYR A 731 31.78 -24.71 36.49
CA TYR A 731 33.03 -24.20 35.96
C TYR A 731 32.87 -23.72 34.51
N MET A 732 33.17 -22.44 34.29
CA MET A 732 33.17 -21.79 32.99
C MET A 732 34.62 -21.67 32.51
N ASP A 733 34.94 -22.09 31.28
CA ASP A 733 36.30 -21.96 30.78
C ASP A 733 36.67 -20.49 30.41
N ARG A 734 37.85 -20.28 29.81
CA ARG A 734 38.32 -18.94 29.42
C ARG A 734 37.46 -18.28 28.34
N SER A 735 36.75 -19.06 27.54
CA SER A 735 35.76 -18.55 26.58
C SER A 735 34.40 -18.27 27.23
N GLY A 736 34.23 -18.66 28.50
CA GLY A 736 32.98 -18.57 29.24
C GLY A 736 32.03 -19.75 29.03
N ALA A 737 32.42 -20.76 28.26
CA ALA A 737 31.60 -21.94 28.04
C ALA A 737 31.62 -22.85 29.28
N MET A 738 30.45 -23.31 29.70
CA MET A 738 30.28 -24.23 30.82
C MET A 738 30.88 -25.59 30.47
N ARG A 739 31.70 -26.12 31.37
CA ARG A 739 32.33 -27.42 31.21
C ARG A 739 31.54 -28.52 31.93
N THR A 740 31.53 -29.70 31.33
CA THR A 740 31.10 -30.96 31.95
C THR A 740 32.29 -31.92 32.03
N GLY A 741 32.15 -33.01 32.77
CA GLY A 741 33.16 -34.04 32.95
C GLY A 741 34.33 -33.61 33.84
N TRP A 742 35.47 -34.29 33.69
CA TRP A 742 36.70 -34.02 34.44
C TRP A 742 37.35 -32.71 34.03
N GLN A 743 37.63 -31.83 35.00
CA GLN A 743 38.32 -30.55 34.78
C GLN A 743 39.47 -30.39 35.78
N GLN A 744 40.63 -29.97 35.28
CA GLN A 744 41.77 -29.63 36.12
C GLN A 744 41.90 -28.11 36.23
N VAL A 745 41.78 -27.59 37.44
CA VAL A 745 41.85 -26.15 37.74
C VAL A 745 42.92 -25.94 38.80
N ASP A 746 43.94 -25.14 38.47
CA ASP A 746 45.11 -24.85 39.32
C ASP A 746 45.75 -26.12 39.91
N GLY A 747 45.89 -27.16 39.08
CA GLY A 747 46.50 -28.45 39.45
C GLY A 747 45.57 -29.42 40.20
N THR A 748 44.38 -28.97 40.63
CA THR A 748 43.40 -29.81 41.34
C THR A 748 42.33 -30.33 40.38
N TRP A 749 41.97 -31.61 40.49
CA TRP A 749 40.93 -32.22 39.68
C TRP A 749 39.54 -32.03 40.29
N TYR A 750 38.55 -31.78 39.44
CA TYR A 750 37.13 -31.66 39.77
C TYR A 750 36.32 -32.44 38.74
N TYR A 751 35.10 -32.80 39.08
CA TYR A 751 34.15 -33.39 38.13
C TYR A 751 32.84 -32.61 38.12
N LEU A 752 32.40 -32.24 36.93
CA LEU A 752 31.14 -31.57 36.67
C LEU A 752 30.23 -32.60 36.00
N ASP A 753 29.02 -32.81 36.51
CA ASP A 753 28.10 -33.77 35.90
C ASP A 753 27.56 -33.29 34.54
N ASP A 754 26.65 -34.05 33.91
CA ASP A 754 26.09 -33.72 32.60
C ASP A 754 25.30 -32.39 32.60
N SER A 755 24.85 -31.92 33.77
CA SER A 755 24.22 -30.61 33.95
C SER A 755 25.23 -29.49 34.20
N GLY A 756 26.53 -29.82 34.31
CA GLY A 756 27.62 -28.92 34.66
C GLY A 756 27.79 -28.70 36.16
N ALA A 757 26.99 -29.36 37.00
CA ALA A 757 27.05 -29.19 38.44
C ALA A 757 28.28 -29.88 39.03
N MET A 758 29.02 -29.15 39.88
CA MET A 758 30.19 -29.67 40.56
C MET A 758 29.81 -30.75 41.56
N VAL A 759 30.40 -31.92 41.36
CA VAL A 759 30.20 -33.08 42.21
C VAL A 759 30.94 -32.91 43.54
N THR A 760 30.28 -33.28 44.63
CA THR A 760 30.87 -33.41 45.96
C THR A 760 30.55 -34.80 46.54
N GLY A 761 31.32 -35.23 47.55
CA GLY A 761 31.13 -36.52 48.19
C GLY A 761 31.54 -37.70 47.31
N ARG A 762 30.99 -38.89 47.59
CA ARG A 762 31.31 -40.11 46.83
C ARG A 762 30.38 -40.26 45.62
N ARG A 763 30.95 -40.40 44.42
CA ARG A 763 30.21 -40.65 43.17
C ARG A 763 30.93 -41.68 42.30
N VAL A 764 30.16 -42.43 41.51
CA VAL A 764 30.70 -43.33 40.49
C VAL A 764 30.74 -42.56 39.17
N ILE A 765 31.93 -42.43 38.60
CA ILE A 765 32.19 -41.71 37.36
C ILE A 765 32.98 -42.66 36.46
N ASP A 766 32.55 -42.84 35.22
CA ASP A 766 33.17 -43.75 34.25
C ASP A 766 33.39 -45.17 34.82
N GLY A 767 32.43 -45.65 35.62
CA GLY A 767 32.48 -46.98 36.26
C GLY A 767 33.38 -47.10 37.50
N ARG A 768 34.01 -46.01 37.97
CA ARG A 768 34.90 -46.01 39.14
C ARG A 768 34.39 -45.07 40.23
N ALA A 769 34.38 -45.55 41.48
CA ALA A 769 34.02 -44.71 42.62
C ALA A 769 35.14 -43.70 42.91
N SER A 770 34.80 -42.42 42.88
CA SER A 770 35.65 -41.27 43.18
C SER A 770 35.12 -40.54 44.41
N SER A 771 36.01 -40.01 45.25
CA SER A 771 35.66 -39.19 46.40
C SER A 771 36.02 -37.73 46.14
N PHE A 772 35.11 -36.81 46.44
CA PHE A 772 35.30 -35.37 46.31
C PHE A 772 35.04 -34.67 47.64
N GLY A 773 35.81 -33.64 47.97
CA GLY A 773 35.60 -32.80 49.15
C GLY A 773 34.30 -31.99 49.06
N SER A 774 33.94 -31.29 50.14
CA SER A 774 32.81 -30.35 50.17
C SER A 774 33.01 -29.14 49.23
N ASN A 775 34.27 -28.83 48.90
CA ASN A 775 34.66 -27.85 47.89
C ASN A 775 34.78 -28.44 46.47
N GLY A 776 34.44 -29.72 46.28
CA GLY A 776 34.48 -30.42 44.99
C GLY A 776 35.86 -30.93 44.55
N ALA A 777 36.92 -30.68 45.31
CA ALA A 777 38.25 -31.18 44.97
C ALA A 777 38.29 -32.71 45.01
N TRP A 778 38.82 -33.33 43.97
CA TRP A 778 38.97 -34.78 43.88
C TRP A 778 40.03 -35.27 44.86
N LEU A 779 39.63 -36.16 45.75
CA LEU A 779 40.46 -36.77 46.81
C LEU A 779 41.05 -38.12 46.38
N GLY A 780 40.85 -38.50 45.11
CA GLY A 780 41.23 -39.80 44.58
C GLY A 780 40.06 -40.78 44.44
N TYR A 781 40.36 -41.95 43.90
CA TYR A 781 39.37 -43.02 43.81
C TYR A 781 39.04 -43.56 45.21
N ALA A 782 37.76 -43.69 45.50
CA ALA A 782 37.28 -44.24 46.76
C ALA A 782 37.74 -45.70 46.86
N THR A 783 38.66 -45.98 47.79
CA THR A 783 39.02 -47.35 48.14
C THR A 783 37.79 -48.03 48.75
N SER A 784 37.36 -49.13 48.13
CA SER A 784 36.24 -49.93 48.58
C SER A 784 36.52 -50.54 49.95
N ALA A 785 35.87 -50.02 50.99
CA ALA A 785 35.51 -50.85 52.14
C ALA A 785 34.49 -51.89 51.65
N ALA A 786 34.87 -53.16 51.80
CA ALA A 786 34.12 -54.41 51.72
C ALA A 786 32.72 -54.37 51.06
N GLY A 787 32.60 -55.00 49.89
CA GLY A 787 31.32 -55.31 49.26
C GLY A 787 31.41 -55.55 47.76
N ALA A 788 32.38 -56.35 47.30
CA ALA A 788 32.52 -56.68 45.89
C ALA A 788 31.49 -57.74 45.47
N THR A 789 30.51 -57.34 44.65
CA THR A 789 29.84 -58.26 43.73
C THR A 789 30.34 -58.00 42.31
N SER A 790 31.30 -58.81 41.91
CA SER A 790 31.60 -59.28 40.54
C SER A 790 30.80 -58.64 39.38
N THR A 791 31.44 -57.78 38.57
CA THR A 791 30.98 -57.48 37.20
C THR A 791 31.33 -58.66 36.28
N ARG A 792 30.39 -59.60 36.15
CA ARG A 792 30.49 -60.69 35.17
C ARG A 792 30.22 -60.13 33.76
N LEU A 793 31.23 -60.14 32.89
CA LEU A 793 31.11 -59.79 31.47
C LEU A 793 29.97 -60.57 30.81
N ALA A 794 29.17 -59.93 29.96
CA ALA A 794 28.01 -60.56 29.35
C ALA A 794 28.41 -61.30 28.06
N PRO A 795 28.28 -62.64 27.99
CA PRO A 795 28.63 -63.36 26.78
C PRO A 795 27.65 -63.01 25.65
N ILE A 796 28.17 -62.92 24.41
CA ILE A 796 27.36 -62.74 23.20
C ILE A 796 26.67 -64.06 22.82
N MET A 797 27.41 -65.17 22.92
CA MET A 797 26.88 -66.53 22.76
C MET A 797 26.14 -66.97 24.03
N GLY A 798 25.05 -67.72 23.88
CA GLY A 798 24.36 -68.34 25.01
C GLY A 798 22.86 -68.51 24.78
N ALA A 799 22.23 -69.26 25.69
CA ALA A 799 20.79 -69.41 25.70
C ALA A 799 20.08 -68.07 26.03
N PRO A 800 18.86 -67.85 25.51
CA PRO A 800 18.03 -66.71 25.89
C PRO A 800 17.75 -66.71 27.41
N SER A 801 17.55 -65.52 27.97
CA SER A 801 17.30 -65.29 29.40
C SER A 801 15.93 -65.81 29.87
N GLY A 802 15.02 -66.11 28.95
CA GLY A 802 13.69 -66.65 29.25
C GLY A 802 13.10 -67.39 28.05
N THR A 803 11.82 -67.76 28.18
CA THR A 803 11.09 -68.42 27.08
C THR A 803 10.96 -67.51 25.85
N ARG A 804 10.78 -68.12 24.66
CA ARG A 804 10.56 -67.39 23.40
C ARG A 804 9.51 -66.29 23.52
N THR A 805 8.39 -66.60 24.16
CA THR A 805 7.30 -65.63 24.38
C THR A 805 7.72 -64.48 25.29
N GLN A 806 8.42 -64.76 26.40
CA GLN A 806 8.87 -63.72 27.34
C GLN A 806 9.85 -62.75 26.70
N VAL A 807 10.85 -63.27 25.97
CA VAL A 807 11.88 -62.45 25.33
C VAL A 807 11.27 -61.61 24.20
N VAL A 808 10.42 -62.20 23.34
CA VAL A 808 9.72 -61.47 22.28
C VAL A 808 8.79 -60.39 22.87
N ASN A 809 8.08 -60.68 23.98
CA ASN A 809 7.26 -59.68 24.65
C ASN A 809 8.10 -58.52 25.21
N ALA A 810 9.26 -58.79 25.79
CA ALA A 810 10.17 -57.75 26.28
C ALA A 810 10.71 -56.87 25.13
N MET A 811 11.02 -57.45 23.97
CA MET A 811 11.39 -56.69 22.75
C MET A 811 10.25 -55.78 22.29
N VAL A 812 9.02 -56.31 22.18
CA VAL A 812 7.85 -55.53 21.76
C VAL A 812 7.56 -54.39 22.74
N ALA A 813 7.55 -54.68 24.04
CA ALA A 813 7.26 -53.70 25.07
C ALA A 813 8.33 -52.60 25.15
N SER A 814 9.61 -52.95 25.03
CA SER A 814 10.69 -51.95 25.02
C SER A 814 10.65 -51.06 23.79
N TYR A 815 10.36 -51.62 22.60
CA TYR A 815 10.20 -50.82 21.40
C TYR A 815 9.04 -49.83 21.54
N GLN A 816 7.90 -50.26 22.08
CA GLN A 816 6.77 -49.35 22.37
C GLN A 816 7.14 -48.24 23.36
N ARG A 817 7.91 -48.56 24.42
CA ARG A 817 8.39 -47.56 25.40
C ARG A 817 9.41 -46.58 24.82
N SER A 818 10.10 -46.92 23.73
CA SER A 818 11.08 -46.03 23.09
C SER A 818 10.45 -44.81 22.41
N GLY A 819 9.13 -44.82 22.17
CA GLY A 819 8.42 -43.78 21.43
C GLY A 819 8.72 -43.77 19.92
N ALA A 820 9.41 -44.77 19.38
CA ALA A 820 9.63 -44.93 17.94
C ALA A 820 8.40 -45.54 17.24
N THR A 821 7.99 -44.95 16.12
CA THR A 821 6.92 -45.49 15.26
C THR A 821 7.44 -46.70 14.48
N PHE A 822 6.81 -47.86 14.66
CA PHE A 822 7.22 -49.07 13.94
C PHE A 822 6.97 -48.92 12.42
N PRO A 823 7.98 -49.13 11.56
CA PRO A 823 7.87 -48.92 10.12
C PRO A 823 7.18 -50.09 9.40
N SER A 824 5.93 -50.38 9.78
CA SER A 824 5.13 -51.53 9.31
C SER A 824 5.08 -51.64 7.79
N ARG A 825 4.81 -50.54 7.08
CA ARG A 825 4.73 -50.52 5.61
C ARG A 825 6.05 -50.89 4.93
N ARG A 826 7.19 -50.46 5.47
CA ARG A 826 8.52 -50.70 4.87
C ARG A 826 9.01 -52.12 5.17
N LEU A 827 8.80 -52.61 6.39
CA LEU A 827 9.24 -53.95 6.78
C LEU A 827 8.27 -55.06 6.33
N ALA A 828 7.00 -54.73 6.05
CA ALA A 828 6.06 -55.64 5.39
C ALA A 828 6.57 -56.12 4.03
N ALA A 829 7.21 -55.22 3.25
CA ALA A 829 7.80 -55.56 1.95
C ALA A 829 8.94 -56.59 2.05
N GLY A 830 9.61 -56.67 3.21
CA GLY A 830 10.63 -57.67 3.52
C GLY A 830 10.13 -58.80 4.42
N GLY A 831 8.83 -59.04 4.47
CA GLY A 831 8.23 -60.21 5.14
C GLY A 831 7.88 -60.04 6.62
N THR A 832 8.00 -58.84 7.22
CA THR A 832 7.65 -58.58 8.62
C THR A 832 6.80 -57.32 8.80
N GLY A 833 5.49 -57.43 8.57
CA GLY A 833 4.57 -56.28 8.64
C GLY A 833 4.21 -55.77 10.04
N THR A 834 4.61 -56.46 11.11
CA THR A 834 4.27 -56.09 12.50
C THR A 834 5.50 -56.14 13.41
N LEU A 835 5.49 -55.34 14.47
CA LEU A 835 6.57 -55.34 15.47
C LEU A 835 6.78 -56.72 16.10
N ARG A 836 5.69 -57.46 16.32
CA ARG A 836 5.75 -58.81 16.86
C ARG A 836 6.35 -59.81 15.87
N SER A 837 6.00 -59.75 14.58
CA SER A 837 6.60 -60.62 13.57
C SER A 837 8.08 -60.31 13.35
N PHE A 838 8.48 -59.03 13.41
CA PHE A 838 9.88 -58.62 13.40
C PHE A 838 10.66 -59.16 14.60
N ALA A 839 10.17 -58.94 15.84
CA ALA A 839 10.82 -59.44 17.05
C ALA A 839 10.93 -60.98 17.08
N THR A 840 9.95 -61.67 16.50
CA THR A 840 9.99 -63.14 16.34
C THR A 840 11.12 -63.57 15.39
N VAL A 841 11.31 -62.87 14.26
CA VAL A 841 12.43 -63.13 13.33
C VAL A 841 13.78 -62.91 14.02
N VAL A 842 13.93 -61.81 14.78
CA VAL A 842 15.14 -61.51 15.57
C VAL A 842 15.44 -62.64 16.55
N TYR A 843 14.44 -63.10 17.29
CA TYR A 843 14.62 -64.21 18.23
C TYR A 843 15.05 -65.51 17.51
N ASP A 844 14.36 -65.87 16.43
CA ASP A 844 14.58 -67.16 15.76
C ASP A 844 15.94 -67.25 15.09
N GLU A 845 16.39 -66.19 14.41
CA GLU A 845 17.71 -66.16 13.78
C GLU A 845 18.83 -66.10 14.83
N ALA A 846 18.63 -65.37 15.94
CA ALA A 846 19.57 -65.33 17.06
C ALA A 846 19.81 -66.72 17.67
N VAL A 847 18.73 -67.38 18.09
CA VAL A 847 18.79 -68.69 18.76
C VAL A 847 19.33 -69.77 17.82
N ALA A 848 19.00 -69.72 16.52
CA ALA A 848 19.51 -70.67 15.55
C ALA A 848 21.04 -70.66 15.46
N GLU A 849 21.69 -69.51 15.61
CA GLU A 849 23.16 -69.39 15.60
C GLU A 849 23.77 -69.37 17.01
N GLY A 850 22.98 -69.66 18.05
CA GLY A 850 23.40 -69.67 19.46
C GLY A 850 23.71 -68.30 20.04
N VAL A 851 23.40 -67.22 19.32
CA VAL A 851 23.60 -65.83 19.78
C VAL A 851 22.43 -65.46 20.66
N ARG A 852 22.71 -64.76 21.77
CA ARG A 852 21.64 -64.33 22.66
C ARG A 852 20.74 -63.31 21.94
N PRO A 853 19.42 -63.56 21.84
CA PRO A 853 18.51 -62.66 21.13
C PRO A 853 18.45 -61.26 21.76
N GLU A 854 18.71 -61.14 23.06
CA GLU A 854 18.78 -59.86 23.77
C GLU A 854 19.95 -59.00 23.27
N VAL A 855 21.09 -59.62 22.94
CA VAL A 855 22.27 -58.94 22.40
C VAL A 855 21.96 -58.42 21.00
N LEU A 856 21.44 -59.29 20.14
CA LEU A 856 21.10 -58.95 18.76
C LEU A 856 20.08 -57.80 18.72
N PHE A 857 19.00 -57.90 19.50
CA PHE A 857 17.97 -56.87 19.53
C PHE A 857 18.49 -55.52 20.06
N ALA A 858 19.22 -55.52 21.18
CA ALA A 858 19.79 -54.29 21.74
C ALA A 858 20.77 -53.63 20.75
N GLN A 859 21.63 -54.42 20.12
CA GLN A 859 22.55 -53.90 19.12
C GLN A 859 21.79 -53.32 17.91
N MET A 860 20.80 -54.03 17.36
CA MET A 860 19.97 -53.52 16.26
C MET A 860 19.29 -52.19 16.59
N MET A 861 18.74 -52.04 17.79
CA MET A 861 18.11 -50.78 18.21
C MET A 861 19.15 -49.65 18.35
N LYS A 862 20.35 -49.97 18.83
CA LYS A 862 21.47 -49.02 18.90
C LYS A 862 21.92 -48.56 17.51
N GLU A 863 22.14 -49.51 16.60
CA GLU A 863 22.64 -49.25 15.24
C GLU A 863 21.65 -48.46 14.38
N THR A 864 20.36 -48.81 14.47
CA THR A 864 19.33 -48.19 13.64
C THR A 864 18.66 -46.97 14.26
N GLY A 865 19.00 -46.64 15.52
CA GLY A 865 18.26 -45.64 16.30
C GLY A 865 16.78 -46.02 16.47
N TRP A 866 16.52 -47.23 16.94
CA TRP A 866 15.16 -47.81 17.08
C TRP A 866 14.39 -47.96 15.76
N LEU A 867 15.05 -48.50 14.73
CA LEU A 867 14.53 -48.71 13.37
C LEU A 867 14.18 -47.41 12.62
N ARG A 868 14.77 -46.28 13.00
CA ARG A 868 14.60 -44.99 12.30
C ARG A 868 15.57 -44.82 11.12
N PHE A 869 16.72 -45.50 11.14
CA PHE A 869 17.73 -45.49 10.08
C PHE A 869 18.26 -44.08 9.75
N GLY A 870 18.80 -43.38 10.75
CA GLY A 870 19.36 -42.03 10.61
C GLY A 870 20.80 -41.95 10.07
N GLY A 871 21.39 -43.07 9.65
CA GLY A 871 22.78 -43.16 9.16
C GLY A 871 22.88 -43.53 7.68
N ASP A 872 24.07 -43.99 7.24
CA ASP A 872 24.37 -44.29 5.82
C ASP A 872 23.57 -45.48 5.23
N VAL A 873 22.89 -46.27 6.07
CA VAL A 873 22.08 -47.41 5.65
C VAL A 873 20.59 -47.08 5.71
N ARG A 874 19.87 -47.35 4.61
CA ARG A 874 18.44 -47.12 4.48
C ARG A 874 17.63 -48.35 4.90
N ILE A 875 16.42 -48.12 5.41
CA ILE A 875 15.51 -49.20 5.85
C ILE A 875 15.19 -50.23 4.76
N SER A 876 15.21 -49.83 3.48
CA SER A 876 14.97 -50.72 2.33
C SER A 876 16.11 -51.71 2.07
N GLN A 877 17.28 -51.51 2.67
CA GLN A 877 18.43 -52.42 2.54
C GLN A 877 18.32 -53.61 3.51
N TYR A 878 17.39 -53.55 4.48
CA TYR A 878 17.25 -54.52 5.56
C TYR A 878 18.55 -54.81 6.32
N ASN A 879 19.49 -53.86 6.35
CA ASN A 879 20.78 -54.00 7.00
C ASN A 879 20.75 -53.30 8.36
N PHE A 880 20.40 -54.06 9.40
CA PHE A 880 20.15 -53.53 10.75
C PHE A 880 21.42 -53.37 11.60
N GLY A 881 22.55 -53.87 11.10
CA GLY A 881 23.85 -53.84 11.80
C GLY A 881 24.87 -52.89 11.17
N GLY A 882 24.49 -52.13 10.13
CA GLY A 882 25.42 -51.26 9.43
C GLY A 882 26.51 -52.01 8.65
N LEU A 883 26.28 -53.28 8.28
CA LEU A 883 27.31 -54.12 7.68
C LEU A 883 27.82 -53.51 6.37
N GLY A 884 29.11 -53.19 6.32
CA GLY A 884 29.78 -52.64 5.15
C GLY A 884 29.62 -51.13 4.96
N ALA A 885 28.92 -50.43 5.85
CA ALA A 885 28.95 -48.97 5.89
C ALA A 885 30.24 -48.50 6.56
N THR A 886 30.94 -47.52 5.98
CA THR A 886 32.22 -47.00 6.48
C THR A 886 32.19 -45.52 6.84
N GLY A 887 31.01 -44.88 6.84
CA GLY A 887 30.88 -43.42 6.93
C GLY A 887 30.96 -42.73 5.57
N GLY A 888 30.35 -41.56 5.43
CA GLY A 888 30.53 -40.68 4.26
C GLY A 888 29.73 -41.05 3.02
N GLY A 889 28.55 -41.67 3.17
CA GLY A 889 27.65 -41.99 2.05
C GLY A 889 27.99 -43.26 1.27
N VAL A 890 28.94 -44.07 1.72
CA VAL A 890 29.22 -45.40 1.15
C VAL A 890 28.06 -46.34 1.49
N SER A 891 27.35 -46.82 0.46
CA SER A 891 26.21 -47.73 0.65
C SER A 891 26.67 -49.02 1.33
N GLY A 892 26.13 -49.29 2.52
CA GLY A 892 26.28 -50.59 3.18
C GLY A 892 25.64 -51.73 2.36
N ALA A 893 25.82 -52.97 2.82
CA ALA A 893 25.21 -54.15 2.20
C ALA A 893 23.67 -54.06 2.19
N SER A 894 23.05 -54.70 1.19
CA SER A 894 21.60 -54.81 1.05
C SER A 894 21.17 -56.27 1.01
N PHE A 895 20.08 -56.61 1.68
CA PHE A 895 19.56 -57.97 1.78
C PHE A 895 18.19 -58.09 1.13
N ALA A 896 17.83 -59.30 0.70
CA ALA A 896 16.60 -59.54 -0.04
C ALA A 896 15.33 -59.31 0.80
N ASP A 897 15.38 -59.63 2.09
CA ASP A 897 14.28 -59.49 3.02
C ASP A 897 14.79 -59.26 4.46
N VAL A 898 13.86 -58.98 5.38
CA VAL A 898 14.19 -58.69 6.78
C VAL A 898 14.88 -59.86 7.45
N ARG A 899 14.43 -61.09 7.19
CA ARG A 899 15.00 -62.29 7.81
C ARG A 899 16.44 -62.51 7.38
N THR A 900 16.75 -62.29 6.11
CA THR A 900 18.10 -62.37 5.55
C THR A 900 19.02 -61.31 6.15
N GLY A 901 18.52 -60.09 6.32
CA GLY A 901 19.27 -59.00 6.96
C GLY A 901 19.59 -59.24 8.45
N VAL A 902 18.59 -59.71 9.21
CA VAL A 902 18.78 -60.15 10.61
C VAL A 902 19.79 -61.30 10.68
N ARG A 903 19.71 -62.25 9.74
CA ARG A 903 20.65 -63.37 9.64
C ARG A 903 22.09 -62.91 9.38
N ALA A 904 22.28 -61.93 8.50
CA ALA A 904 23.62 -61.40 8.25
C ALA A 904 24.23 -60.79 9.52
N GLN A 905 23.45 -60.02 10.29
CA GLN A 905 23.93 -59.44 11.53
C GLN A 905 24.23 -60.49 12.61
N VAL A 906 23.39 -61.52 12.76
CA VAL A 906 23.65 -62.58 13.74
C VAL A 906 24.89 -63.39 13.38
N GLN A 907 25.12 -63.66 12.09
CA GLN A 907 26.34 -64.33 11.62
C GLN A 907 27.59 -63.48 11.88
N HIS A 908 27.48 -62.16 11.75
CA HIS A 908 28.55 -61.24 12.09
C HIS A 908 28.87 -61.25 13.60
N LEU A 909 27.84 -61.21 14.46
CA LEU A 909 28.01 -61.36 15.92
C LEU A 909 28.61 -62.73 16.30
N ARG A 910 28.17 -63.81 15.63
CA ARG A 910 28.70 -65.16 15.79
C ARG A 910 30.18 -65.23 15.45
N ALA A 911 30.60 -64.57 14.38
CA ALA A 911 32.00 -64.46 13.99
C ALA A 911 32.85 -63.76 15.06
N TYR A 912 32.36 -62.64 15.61
CA TYR A 912 33.06 -61.94 16.70
C TYR A 912 33.17 -62.79 17.97
N ALA A 913 32.14 -63.57 18.30
CA ALA A 913 32.04 -64.19 19.61
C ALA A 913 32.63 -65.61 19.71
N ASP A 914 32.67 -66.36 18.61
CA ASP A 914 33.15 -67.75 18.60
C ASP A 914 34.40 -67.93 17.73
N PRO A 915 35.55 -68.31 18.34
CA PRO A 915 36.79 -68.56 17.58
C PRO A 915 36.69 -69.73 16.59
N SER A 916 35.73 -70.64 16.76
CA SER A 916 35.50 -71.78 15.86
C SER A 916 34.56 -71.48 14.69
N ALA A 917 33.99 -70.27 14.61
CA ALA A 917 32.99 -69.94 13.59
C ALA A 917 33.57 -69.97 12.15
N SER A 918 33.12 -70.93 11.37
CA SER A 918 33.37 -71.10 9.94
C SER A 918 32.05 -71.30 9.17
N THR A 919 32.10 -71.26 7.83
CA THR A 919 30.94 -71.52 6.96
C THR A 919 30.27 -72.87 7.21
N SER A 920 31.04 -73.90 7.60
CA SER A 920 30.50 -75.24 7.90
C SER A 920 29.89 -75.37 9.31
N THR A 921 30.12 -74.38 10.19
CA THR A 921 29.58 -74.37 11.57
C THR A 921 28.36 -73.47 11.76
N LEU A 922 27.95 -72.73 10.72
CA LEU A 922 26.73 -71.93 10.75
C LEU A 922 25.51 -72.84 10.56
N HIS A 923 24.44 -72.58 11.32
CA HIS A 923 23.20 -73.36 11.23
C HIS A 923 22.31 -72.91 10.07
N ARG A 924 22.52 -71.69 9.58
CA ARG A 924 21.87 -71.13 8.40
C ARG A 924 22.89 -70.85 7.31
N PRO A 925 22.49 -70.87 6.02
CA PRO A 925 23.38 -70.49 4.93
C PRO A 925 24.04 -69.13 5.18
N LEU A 926 25.33 -69.02 4.87
CA LEU A 926 26.08 -67.77 5.02
C LEU A 926 25.48 -66.68 4.10
N VAL A 927 25.09 -65.55 4.70
CA VAL A 927 24.60 -64.37 3.99
C VAL A 927 25.34 -63.09 4.38
N ASP A 928 26.11 -63.10 5.47
CA ASP A 928 26.99 -61.98 5.85
C ASP A 928 28.16 -61.82 4.86
N PRO A 929 28.20 -60.76 4.05
CA PRO A 929 29.26 -60.55 3.06
C PRO A 929 30.62 -60.23 3.71
N ARG A 930 30.63 -59.91 5.01
CA ARG A 930 31.84 -59.56 5.75
C ARG A 930 32.34 -60.68 6.66
N PHE A 931 31.69 -61.83 6.65
CA PHE A 931 32.02 -62.92 7.56
C PHE A 931 33.49 -63.34 7.48
N ALA A 932 34.08 -63.36 6.27
CA ALA A 932 35.49 -63.71 6.09
C ALA A 932 36.48 -62.67 6.63
N TYR A 933 36.07 -61.40 6.80
CA TYR A 933 36.94 -60.31 7.25
C TYR A 933 36.96 -60.12 8.77
N VAL A 934 36.11 -60.84 9.52
CA VAL A 934 36.07 -60.76 10.98
C VAL A 934 37.07 -61.75 11.57
N THR A 935 37.99 -61.25 12.41
CA THR A 935 38.85 -62.10 13.25
C THR A 935 37.99 -62.90 14.22
N LYS A 936 37.95 -64.22 14.07
CA LYS A 936 37.05 -65.09 14.82
C LYS A 936 37.34 -65.09 16.32
N GLY A 937 36.31 -64.94 17.14
CA GLY A 937 36.43 -64.91 18.60
C GLY A 937 37.07 -63.63 19.15
N SER A 938 37.24 -62.59 18.34
CA SER A 938 37.85 -61.33 18.76
C SER A 938 37.05 -60.56 19.81
N ALA A 939 35.74 -60.77 19.93
CA ALA A 939 34.89 -60.15 20.96
C ALA A 939 33.89 -61.17 21.54
N ARG A 940 34.31 -61.92 22.56
CA ARG A 940 33.47 -62.95 23.23
C ARG A 940 32.33 -62.38 24.08
N TYR A 941 32.47 -61.14 24.53
CA TYR A 941 31.54 -60.47 25.43
C TYR A 941 30.98 -59.18 24.81
N VAL A 942 29.79 -58.78 25.18
CA VAL A 942 29.08 -57.60 24.63
C VAL A 942 29.90 -56.33 24.83
N GLU A 943 30.51 -56.19 26.02
CA GLU A 943 31.37 -55.08 26.38
C GLU A 943 32.61 -54.97 25.47
N HIS A 944 33.04 -56.10 24.87
CA HIS A 944 34.17 -56.16 23.96
C HIS A 944 33.80 -55.87 22.49
N LEU A 945 32.53 -55.56 22.19
CA LEU A 945 32.16 -55.10 20.84
C LEU A 945 32.68 -53.68 20.55
N GLY A 946 33.06 -52.90 21.56
CA GLY A 946 33.78 -51.64 21.38
C GLY A 946 35.28 -51.87 21.26
N ILE A 947 35.91 -51.32 20.23
CA ILE A 947 37.36 -51.51 19.96
C ILE A 947 38.22 -51.01 21.13
N HIS A 948 37.83 -49.90 21.76
CA HIS A 948 38.59 -49.27 22.85
C HIS A 948 38.50 -50.03 24.18
N GLU A 949 37.38 -50.71 24.43
CA GLU A 949 37.11 -51.44 25.66
C GLU A 949 37.51 -52.92 25.57
N ASN A 950 37.76 -53.41 24.35
CA ASN A 950 38.20 -54.78 24.13
C ASN A 950 39.71 -54.91 24.39
N PRO A 951 40.15 -55.81 25.30
CA PRO A 951 41.58 -56.08 25.51
C PRO A 951 42.34 -56.54 24.27
N ALA A 952 41.64 -57.09 23.26
CA ALA A 952 42.24 -57.49 21.98
C ALA A 952 42.38 -56.35 20.96
N GLY A 953 41.89 -55.14 21.27
CA GLY A 953 41.95 -53.98 20.36
C GLY A 953 41.14 -54.16 19.06
N ALA A 954 40.19 -55.08 19.04
CA ALA A 954 39.32 -55.39 17.92
C ALA A 954 37.85 -55.33 18.35
N GLY A 955 36.91 -55.07 17.46
CA GLY A 955 35.52 -54.91 17.85
C GLY A 955 34.64 -54.44 16.69
N TRP A 956 33.34 -54.42 16.94
CA TRP A 956 32.32 -54.01 15.97
C TRP A 956 32.41 -52.53 15.62
N ALA A 957 32.65 -51.66 16.62
CA ALA A 957 32.64 -50.22 16.44
C ALA A 957 33.83 -49.54 17.13
N SER A 958 34.32 -48.47 16.53
CA SER A 958 35.39 -47.61 17.05
C SER A 958 34.90 -46.55 18.04
N ALA A 959 33.59 -46.44 18.29
CA ALA A 959 33.09 -45.49 19.27
C ALA A 959 33.44 -45.93 20.71
N VAL A 960 34.02 -45.01 21.50
CA VAL A 960 34.31 -45.23 22.92
C VAL A 960 33.01 -45.54 23.67
N GLY A 961 33.03 -46.57 24.52
CA GLY A 961 31.90 -47.02 25.33
C GLY A 961 30.82 -47.77 24.55
N TYR A 962 31.08 -48.17 23.29
CA TYR A 962 30.07 -48.82 22.44
C TYR A 962 29.53 -50.10 23.08
N GLY A 963 30.40 -51.02 23.51
CA GLY A 963 29.98 -52.29 24.13
C GLY A 963 29.22 -52.09 25.44
N ALA A 964 29.63 -51.10 26.25
CA ALA A 964 28.93 -50.72 27.48
C ALA A 964 27.53 -50.15 27.19
N SER A 965 27.37 -49.39 26.10
CA SER A 965 26.06 -48.85 25.70
C SER A 965 25.09 -49.94 25.24
N VAL A 966 25.57 -50.95 24.51
CA VAL A 966 24.76 -52.12 24.15
C VAL A 966 24.41 -52.92 25.40
N ARG A 967 25.36 -53.12 26.32
CA ARG A 967 25.12 -53.81 27.60
C ARG A 967 24.07 -53.10 28.46
N SER A 968 24.15 -51.77 28.55
CA SER A 968 23.18 -50.95 29.27
C SER A 968 21.79 -51.09 28.66
N LEU A 969 21.69 -51.07 27.32
CA LEU A 969 20.42 -51.23 26.63
C LEU A 969 19.83 -52.63 26.83
N MET A 970 20.66 -53.67 26.88
CA MET A 970 20.20 -55.01 27.24
C MET A 970 19.62 -55.06 28.66
N THR A 971 20.31 -54.48 29.64
CA THR A 971 19.82 -54.44 31.04
C THR A 971 18.54 -53.61 31.16
N GLN A 972 18.43 -52.49 30.44
CA GLN A 972 17.22 -51.68 30.43
C GLN A 972 16.01 -52.44 29.85
N ILE A 973 16.22 -53.28 28.84
CA ILE A 973 15.14 -53.98 28.14
C ILE A 973 14.75 -55.28 28.86
N PHE A 974 15.74 -56.04 29.34
CA PHE A 974 15.56 -57.44 29.74
C PHE A 974 15.89 -57.71 31.23
N GLY A 975 16.48 -56.76 31.96
CA GLY A 975 16.98 -56.95 33.33
C GLY A 975 18.44 -57.39 33.36
#